data_AF-A0A0U4CJI0-F1
#
_entry.id   AF-A0A0U4CJI0-F1
#
_cell.length_a   1.000
_cell.length_b   1.000
_cell.length_c   1.000
_cell.angle_alpha   90.00
_cell.angle_beta   90.00
_cell.angle_gamma   90.00
#
_symmetry.space_group_name_H-M   'P 1'
#
loop_
_entity.id
_entity.type
_entity.pdbx_description
1 polymer ?
#
loop_
_entity_poly.entity_id
_entity_poly.type
_entity_poly.pdbx_seq_one_letter_code
_entity_poly.pdbx_strand_id
1 'polypeptide(L)'
;MRRVAGGLLTATLTATFLGALGTTSAIGATVASGSDFSVERAPGGYAVTLELDTPLPVKDDAPTLVVDGKDIGIATESPKGDTLTVLTSDPAVADASSVEAGWASRSASAKAERTGEVAQPEDLADPATLETLDANPASTGTYEYTQADYDFGTQSVALANIGGVRGEMQGRLYLPKTGGKRPVVLLLHGRHSTCYAEGSSSASLAWPCSGTRPLSIPSYAGYDGTGQALASHGYAVISISANAVNANDNPRSPDQGAQARGQLVLDTLSLLRKADAGQPVTLHDDARDLDVTLDDALQDPLTAADLQGRFDLSDVGLMGHSRGGEGITSAATLNAALDEPFGIKSLLPLAPVDFGRMTVPNVPLNVVLPYCDGDVSNQQGQHMLDDSRYAFDDDALRAGTWVMGANHNFFNTVWTPGKFPAGVSDDWGATSTNQTCGPVPAVAATSIRLSADAQYDLGTAYMAGWFRLTLGDEKQFLPMFDGSGTRPEVVGNADVRTVTTAPSSARSTLTSFESTSSLVRTSGLATAQPCASLTGRTIPAAAPACSTLASSQVPHWTPASNGGNVPATPVTRFTWTGDTGAVLVTVPKAKRDATGFDRLSLKVAADETVVTGTDLTLAVKDGSGATWSSKVSALNPYALVRLPAPSDSTTTVLKKIVLQQVNVATSTLKDAGLDVSDVREVRLTAATGADATTTGAAYLSDLAWESSSLGTPTVKKENTVNVFATAVEEGASAGTADVGVYLAQPATKPVVAYVSVLGSASGRAGIAMEKVTFAPGETCKVVTGSILGDSLASTSASTAVKVSAINTSGAVMGAKAFGYLTVREDDGVTGSATALPPVGAQGDPCEELARSTEVGAVTVDDPTPAPGGAVTLTASGYRSGEGVTFSLGSSTLGTAIADPSGVAVLSATVPADAAIGEATVKAVGAGYGLTSTGSLEVLTETSTSLAIDPELPAINQPVTLTATVTGGDGGTVTFADGDTVLGSSVVEGGTASLAVPGFKAGSHELVASLAKTATAQASQSGAVSFTLTKGASTIALVMASAESTFGDPLKGAVAVAGADEGTVTVTVAGTPVTVTLDAQGTGRFELPATLKVGSHTVSAAFDGTDEVEASGTATADVTVVKRASTTVTNATSSVKRSATYRVRATVSPTVAGVDPSGSVRVYVKAPGAKSFTWAKTVRLSGGTVVTTLKAPRTKGTLSVRTVYVGDGSFTGSTSATKGVRIR
;
A
#
# COMPACT_ATOMS: atom_id res chain seq x y z
N MET A 1 -46.93 39.84 44.46
CA MET A 1 -47.39 40.36 45.79
C MET A 1 -46.91 39.38 46.86
N ARG A 2 -46.47 39.88 48.05
CA ARG A 2 -46.25 39.20 49.37
C ARG A 2 -45.59 37.78 49.37
N ARG A 3 -44.41 37.54 49.98
CA ARG A 3 -44.08 37.46 51.44
C ARG A 3 -44.97 36.43 52.18
N VAL A 4 -44.51 35.56 53.10
CA VAL A 4 -43.21 35.26 53.77
C VAL A 4 -43.34 33.81 54.34
N ALA A 5 -42.34 33.01 54.79
CA ALA A 5 -40.98 33.20 55.33
C ALA A 5 -39.98 32.20 54.66
N GLY A 6 -38.76 31.87 55.14
CA GLY A 6 -37.89 32.41 56.21
C GLY A 6 -37.22 31.32 57.06
N GLY A 7 -35.88 31.24 57.06
CA GLY A 7 -35.12 30.25 57.84
C GLY A 7 -33.64 30.14 57.45
N LEU A 8 -32.82 31.14 57.79
CA LEU A 8 -31.36 31.02 57.77
C LEU A 8 -30.88 30.46 59.11
N LEU A 9 -29.98 29.48 59.11
CA LEU A 9 -29.17 29.16 60.29
C LEU A 9 -27.77 28.71 59.86
N THR A 10 -26.81 29.62 60.02
CA THR A 10 -25.38 29.34 59.94
C THR A 10 -24.84 29.10 61.35
N ALA A 11 -24.30 27.92 61.61
CA ALA A 11 -23.46 27.66 62.78
C ALA A 11 -22.31 26.73 62.38
N THR A 12 -21.09 27.24 62.51
CA THR A 12 -19.84 26.50 62.27
C THR A 12 -19.60 25.46 63.36
N LEU A 13 -19.14 24.26 63.00
CA LEU A 13 -18.25 23.49 63.87
C LEU A 13 -17.20 22.75 63.04
N THR A 14 -15.94 22.89 63.46
CA THR A 14 -14.77 22.25 62.86
C THR A 14 -14.79 20.74 63.08
N ALA A 15 -14.68 19.97 62.00
CA ALA A 15 -14.27 18.57 62.04
C ALA A 15 -12.97 18.42 61.25
N THR A 16 -11.91 18.02 61.94
CA THR A 16 -10.62 17.65 61.35
C THR A 16 -10.78 16.42 60.46
N PHE A 17 -10.81 16.61 59.15
CA PHE A 17 -10.44 15.53 58.24
C PHE A 17 -8.94 15.29 58.39
N LEU A 18 -8.58 14.27 59.16
CA LEU A 18 -7.32 13.58 58.89
C LEU A 18 -7.41 13.08 57.45
N GLY A 19 -6.45 13.48 56.62
CA GLY A 19 -6.30 12.90 55.29
C GLY A 19 -6.00 11.41 55.44
N ALA A 20 -7.00 10.58 55.21
CA ALA A 20 -6.74 9.23 54.74
C ALA A 20 -6.08 9.39 53.37
N LEU A 21 -4.75 9.31 53.35
CA LEU A 21 -3.99 9.00 52.15
C LEU A 21 -4.47 7.61 51.70
N GLY A 22 -5.53 7.59 50.89
CA GLY A 22 -5.92 6.40 50.14
C GLY A 22 -4.74 6.04 49.28
N THR A 23 -4.07 4.94 49.62
CA THR A 23 -2.95 4.42 48.85
C THR A 23 -3.45 4.15 47.44
N THR A 24 -2.99 4.94 46.47
CA THR A 24 -3.16 4.65 45.05
C THR A 24 -2.39 3.37 44.76
N SER A 25 -3.07 2.22 44.82
CA SER A 25 -2.50 0.94 44.40
C SER A 25 -1.99 1.08 42.97
N ALA A 26 -0.76 0.63 42.74
CA ALA A 26 -0.10 0.77 41.44
C ALA A 26 -0.88 0.09 40.31
N ILE A 27 -0.67 0.54 39.08
CA ILE A 27 -1.08 -0.18 37.87
C ILE A 27 -0.39 -1.56 37.88
N GLY A 28 -1.10 -2.60 37.43
CA GLY A 28 -0.68 -4.00 37.58
C GLY A 28 -0.89 -4.58 38.98
N ALA A 29 -1.43 -3.82 39.95
CA ALA A 29 -1.86 -4.40 41.22
C ALA A 29 -3.18 -5.17 41.02
N THR A 30 -3.16 -6.47 41.34
CA THR A 30 -4.37 -7.29 41.51
C THR A 30 -5.25 -6.68 42.60
N VAL A 31 -6.51 -6.39 42.29
CA VAL A 31 -7.52 -5.84 43.22
C VAL A 31 -8.51 -6.89 43.70
N ALA A 32 -8.85 -7.84 42.83
CA ALA A 32 -9.60 -9.05 43.16
C ALA A 32 -8.98 -10.25 42.41
N SER A 33 -9.12 -11.46 42.96
CA SER A 33 -8.63 -12.69 42.33
C SER A 33 -9.30 -13.91 42.92
N GLY A 34 -9.65 -14.86 42.06
CA GLY A 34 -10.08 -16.21 42.44
C GLY A 34 -8.93 -17.22 42.37
N SER A 35 -9.31 -18.50 42.26
CA SER A 35 -8.41 -19.60 41.89
C SER A 35 -7.98 -19.58 40.41
N ASP A 36 -8.79 -18.92 39.60
CA ASP A 36 -8.98 -19.10 38.16
C ASP A 36 -9.20 -17.75 37.45
N PHE A 37 -9.30 -16.64 38.19
CA PHE A 37 -9.41 -15.30 37.60
C PHE A 37 -8.52 -14.29 38.32
N SER A 38 -8.08 -13.27 37.57
CA SER A 38 -7.50 -12.05 38.12
C SER A 38 -8.27 -10.82 37.66
N VAL A 39 -8.38 -9.85 38.56
CA VAL A 39 -8.78 -8.49 38.25
C VAL A 39 -7.61 -7.59 38.62
N GLU A 40 -6.92 -7.10 37.61
CA GLU A 40 -5.77 -6.21 37.78
C GLU A 40 -6.18 -4.77 37.48
N ARG A 41 -5.59 -3.80 38.19
CA ARG A 41 -5.64 -2.40 37.76
C ARG A 41 -4.93 -2.26 36.43
N ALA A 42 -5.71 -2.35 35.36
CA ALA A 42 -5.29 -1.92 34.05
C ALA A 42 -5.38 -0.39 33.99
N PRO A 43 -4.61 0.25 33.12
CA PRO A 43 -4.77 1.67 32.90
C PRO A 43 -6.18 2.00 32.38
N GLY A 44 -6.73 3.12 32.87
CA GLY A 44 -8.14 3.47 32.69
C GLY A 44 -9.15 2.66 33.55
N GLY A 45 -8.83 1.47 34.07
CA GLY A 45 -9.81 0.67 34.82
C GLY A 45 -9.29 -0.67 35.32
N TYR A 46 -9.83 -1.74 34.76
CA TYR A 46 -9.57 -3.12 35.19
C TYR A 46 -9.40 -4.06 33.99
N ALA A 47 -8.34 -4.86 34.01
CA ALA A 47 -8.27 -6.06 33.18
C ALA A 47 -8.87 -7.20 34.00
N VAL A 48 -10.00 -7.74 33.53
CA VAL A 48 -10.58 -8.97 34.07
C VAL A 48 -10.10 -10.09 33.15
N THR A 49 -9.30 -11.00 33.69
CA THR A 49 -8.81 -12.19 32.99
C THR A 49 -9.32 -13.43 33.69
N LEU A 50 -9.90 -14.35 32.92
CA LEU A 50 -10.30 -15.69 33.33
C LEU A 50 -9.35 -16.69 32.67
N GLU A 51 -8.65 -17.47 33.49
CA GLU A 51 -7.89 -18.66 33.09
C GLU A 51 -8.85 -19.84 32.98
N LEU A 52 -8.71 -20.66 31.94
CA LEU A 52 -9.61 -21.78 31.66
C LEU A 52 -8.89 -23.12 31.82
N ASP A 53 -9.36 -23.97 32.73
CA ASP A 53 -8.89 -25.36 32.91
C ASP A 53 -8.96 -26.20 31.62
N THR A 54 -9.88 -25.85 30.72
CA THR A 54 -10.05 -26.44 29.39
C THR A 54 -10.45 -25.37 28.38
N PRO A 55 -9.98 -25.43 27.12
CA PRO A 55 -10.41 -24.49 26.09
C PRO A 55 -11.93 -24.37 25.96
N LEU A 56 -12.41 -23.20 25.54
CA LEU A 56 -13.84 -22.94 25.37
C LEU A 56 -14.52 -23.99 24.46
N PRO A 57 -15.77 -24.38 24.77
CA PRO A 57 -16.55 -25.19 23.84
C PRO A 57 -16.75 -24.43 22.53
N VAL A 58 -16.58 -25.13 21.42
CA VAL A 58 -16.73 -24.54 20.09
C VAL A 58 -18.19 -24.18 19.86
N LYS A 59 -18.44 -22.90 19.63
CA LYS A 59 -19.72 -22.31 19.25
C LYS A 59 -19.49 -21.20 18.25
N ASP A 60 -20.50 -20.87 17.45
CA ASP A 60 -20.49 -19.67 16.62
C ASP A 60 -20.65 -18.37 17.43
N ASP A 61 -21.26 -18.40 18.62
CA ASP A 61 -21.46 -17.21 19.46
C ASP A 61 -20.14 -16.56 19.90
N ALA A 62 -20.18 -15.27 20.22
CA ALA A 62 -19.02 -14.53 20.71
C ALA A 62 -18.87 -14.76 22.23
N PRO A 63 -17.66 -15.10 22.74
CA PRO A 63 -17.44 -15.25 24.17
C PRO A 63 -17.54 -13.89 24.89
N THR A 64 -18.13 -13.88 26.07
CA THR A 64 -18.16 -12.72 26.98
C THR A 64 -17.55 -13.09 28.33
N LEU A 65 -17.30 -12.12 29.21
CA LEU A 65 -17.07 -12.40 30.63
C LEU A 65 -18.28 -11.97 31.46
N VAL A 66 -18.59 -12.76 32.49
CA VAL A 66 -19.65 -12.51 33.46
C VAL A 66 -19.01 -12.39 34.84
N VAL A 67 -19.14 -11.23 35.47
CA VAL A 67 -18.63 -10.97 36.83
C VAL A 67 -19.80 -10.89 37.80
N ASP A 68 -19.79 -11.74 38.82
CA ASP A 68 -20.87 -11.84 39.83
C ASP A 68 -22.30 -11.90 39.24
N GLY A 69 -22.43 -12.61 38.11
CA GLY A 69 -23.69 -12.79 37.38
C GLY A 69 -24.08 -11.64 36.43
N LYS A 70 -23.18 -10.67 36.18
CA LYS A 70 -23.37 -9.56 35.24
C LYS A 70 -22.40 -9.66 34.06
N ASP A 71 -22.91 -9.68 32.83
CA ASP A 71 -22.08 -9.61 31.62
C ASP A 71 -21.36 -8.25 31.54
N ILE A 72 -20.03 -8.28 31.35
CA ILE A 72 -19.16 -7.10 31.25
C ILE A 72 -18.64 -6.83 29.83
N GLY A 73 -19.06 -7.60 28.83
CA GLY A 73 -18.72 -7.42 27.43
C GLY A 73 -17.97 -8.59 26.78
N ILE A 74 -17.76 -8.46 25.47
CA ILE A 74 -17.08 -9.46 24.64
C ILE A 74 -15.62 -9.60 25.06
N ALA A 75 -15.21 -10.85 25.30
CA ALA A 75 -13.86 -11.19 25.70
C ALA A 75 -12.95 -11.39 24.48
N THR A 76 -11.69 -11.01 24.64
CA THR A 76 -10.63 -11.43 23.72
C THR A 76 -10.17 -12.82 24.17
N GLU A 77 -10.28 -13.80 23.26
CA GLU A 77 -9.77 -15.15 23.46
C GLU A 77 -8.27 -15.19 23.17
N SER A 78 -7.49 -15.85 24.03
CA SER A 78 -6.06 -16.06 23.79
C SER A 78 -5.83 -16.86 22.50
N PRO A 79 -4.67 -16.73 21.81
CA PRO A 79 -4.33 -17.58 20.66
C PRO A 79 -4.24 -19.08 20.96
N LYS A 80 -4.31 -19.50 22.23
CA LYS A 80 -4.37 -20.91 22.67
C LYS A 80 -5.77 -21.32 23.15
N GLY A 81 -6.71 -20.39 23.30
CA GLY A 81 -8.04 -20.62 23.87
C GLY A 81 -8.04 -20.90 25.38
N ASP A 82 -6.92 -20.67 26.07
CA ASP A 82 -6.72 -20.93 27.51
C ASP A 82 -7.06 -19.74 28.42
N THR A 83 -7.20 -18.53 27.88
CA THR A 83 -7.62 -17.35 28.64
C THR A 83 -8.65 -16.50 27.90
N LEU A 84 -9.51 -15.83 28.68
CA LEU A 84 -10.41 -14.78 28.23
C LEU A 84 -10.10 -13.48 28.97
N THR A 85 -9.94 -12.37 28.25
CA THR A 85 -9.71 -11.05 28.84
C THR A 85 -10.73 -10.01 28.37
N VAL A 86 -11.29 -9.25 29.31
CA VAL A 86 -12.08 -8.04 29.05
C VAL A 86 -11.42 -6.85 29.76
N LEU A 87 -11.21 -5.75 29.01
CA LEU A 87 -10.83 -4.46 29.59
C LEU A 87 -12.10 -3.69 29.96
N THR A 88 -12.39 -3.59 31.25
CA THR A 88 -13.64 -3.02 31.77
C THR A 88 -13.42 -1.87 32.74
N SER A 89 -14.49 -1.12 32.91
CA SER A 89 -14.57 0.11 33.69
C SER A 89 -15.30 -0.05 35.00
N ASP A 90 -16.08 -1.12 35.11
CA ASP A 90 -17.08 -1.25 36.16
C ASP A 90 -16.37 -1.44 37.51
N PRO A 91 -16.40 -0.45 38.43
CA PRO A 91 -15.68 -0.58 39.69
C PRO A 91 -16.18 -1.74 40.54
N ALA A 92 -17.36 -2.31 40.24
CA ALA A 92 -17.84 -3.53 40.86
C ALA A 92 -16.89 -4.73 40.63
N VAL A 93 -16.13 -4.78 39.52
CA VAL A 93 -15.19 -5.89 39.30
C VAL A 93 -13.98 -5.83 40.24
N ALA A 94 -13.70 -4.67 40.86
CA ALA A 94 -12.64 -4.55 41.86
C ALA A 94 -12.94 -5.32 43.15
N ASP A 95 -14.22 -5.65 43.40
CA ASP A 95 -14.70 -6.47 44.51
C ASP A 95 -15.19 -7.86 44.03
N ALA A 96 -14.82 -8.27 42.80
CA ALA A 96 -15.32 -9.48 42.14
C ALA A 96 -15.14 -10.74 43.00
N SER A 97 -16.24 -11.46 43.24
CA SER A 97 -16.22 -12.74 43.96
C SER A 97 -16.18 -13.96 43.01
N SER A 98 -16.62 -13.77 41.77
CA SER A 98 -16.69 -14.78 40.72
C SER A 98 -16.55 -14.14 39.33
N VAL A 99 -15.84 -14.83 38.43
CA VAL A 99 -15.73 -14.49 37.01
C VAL A 99 -15.96 -15.77 36.22
N GLU A 100 -16.87 -15.74 35.25
CA GLU A 100 -17.25 -16.91 34.44
C GLU A 100 -17.29 -16.56 32.95
N ALA A 101 -17.08 -17.55 32.07
CA ALA A 101 -17.19 -17.38 30.63
C ALA A 101 -18.67 -17.31 30.20
N GLY A 102 -19.05 -16.21 29.56
CA GLY A 102 -20.38 -15.98 29.00
C GLY A 102 -20.42 -16.12 27.48
N TRP A 103 -21.61 -15.87 26.92
CA TRP A 103 -21.91 -15.98 25.48
C TRP A 103 -22.86 -14.84 25.07
N ALA A 104 -22.53 -14.10 24.02
CA ALA A 104 -23.23 -12.84 23.68
C ALA A 104 -24.73 -13.04 23.39
N SER A 105 -25.13 -14.16 22.76
CA SER A 105 -26.54 -14.52 22.52
C SER A 105 -27.32 -14.85 23.80
N ARG A 106 -26.64 -15.08 24.93
CA ARG A 106 -27.21 -15.44 26.24
C ARG A 106 -27.08 -14.34 27.29
N SER A 107 -26.60 -13.15 26.88
CA SER A 107 -26.43 -11.97 27.74
C SER A 107 -27.69 -11.64 28.56
N ALA A 108 -27.56 -11.69 29.89
CA ALA A 108 -28.67 -11.44 30.81
C ALA A 108 -28.97 -9.94 30.93
N SER A 109 -30.20 -9.52 30.60
CA SER A 109 -30.72 -8.24 31.05
C SER A 109 -31.04 -8.28 32.55
N ALA A 110 -31.03 -7.12 33.21
CA ALA A 110 -31.27 -7.03 34.66
C ALA A 110 -32.58 -7.72 35.07
N LYS A 111 -32.53 -8.52 36.15
CA LYS A 111 -33.60 -9.41 36.64
C LYS A 111 -35.01 -8.85 36.42
N ALA A 112 -35.69 -9.38 35.40
CA ALA A 112 -37.13 -9.19 35.26
C ALA A 112 -37.84 -10.08 36.28
N GLU A 113 -38.38 -9.48 37.35
CA GLU A 113 -39.44 -10.15 38.13
C GLU A 113 -40.61 -10.43 37.19
N ARG A 114 -41.01 -11.69 37.03
CA ARG A 114 -42.18 -12.07 36.24
C ARG A 114 -43.02 -13.12 36.94
N THR A 115 -44.33 -12.92 36.84
CA THR A 115 -45.41 -13.78 37.31
C THR A 115 -46.10 -14.43 36.10
N GLY A 116 -46.60 -15.65 36.26
CA GLY A 116 -47.57 -16.28 35.35
C GLY A 116 -47.03 -17.43 34.50
N GLU A 117 -47.63 -18.61 34.70
CA GLU A 117 -47.56 -19.80 33.86
C GLU A 117 -48.15 -19.52 32.47
N VAL A 118 -47.58 -20.09 31.39
CA VAL A 118 -48.09 -19.90 30.01
C VAL A 118 -48.07 -21.18 29.21
N ALA A 119 -49.24 -21.81 29.09
CA ALA A 119 -49.52 -22.75 28.01
C ALA A 119 -49.68 -21.99 26.68
N GLN A 120 -49.32 -22.62 25.55
CA GLN A 120 -49.86 -22.23 24.24
C GLN A 120 -51.41 -22.37 24.28
N PRO A 121 -52.18 -21.59 23.51
CA PRO A 121 -53.60 -21.86 23.33
C PRO A 121 -53.79 -23.28 22.78
N GLU A 122 -54.62 -24.09 23.45
CA GLU A 122 -54.87 -25.50 23.06
C GLU A 122 -55.49 -25.62 21.66
N ASP A 123 -56.18 -24.56 21.20
CA ASP A 123 -56.87 -24.46 19.90
C ASP A 123 -56.08 -23.66 18.83
N LEU A 124 -54.75 -23.55 18.92
CA LEU A 124 -53.98 -23.03 17.77
C LEU A 124 -54.19 -23.93 16.55
N ALA A 125 -54.31 -23.32 15.37
CA ALA A 125 -54.48 -24.07 14.13
C ALA A 125 -53.33 -25.08 13.96
N ASP A 126 -53.68 -26.33 13.65
CA ASP A 126 -52.71 -27.36 13.29
C ASP A 126 -51.92 -26.86 12.07
N PRO A 127 -50.57 -26.83 12.10
CA PRO A 127 -49.76 -26.54 10.94
C PRO A 127 -50.18 -27.34 9.71
N ALA A 128 -50.72 -28.55 9.85
CA ALA A 128 -51.29 -29.37 8.76
C ALA A 128 -52.37 -28.67 7.92
N THR A 129 -52.95 -27.56 8.40
CA THR A 129 -53.94 -26.75 7.66
C THR A 129 -53.35 -25.71 6.70
N LEU A 130 -52.03 -25.48 6.74
CA LEU A 130 -51.33 -24.63 5.77
C LEU A 130 -51.31 -25.24 4.36
N GLU A 131 -51.37 -24.39 3.34
CA GLU A 131 -51.35 -24.79 1.94
C GLU A 131 -50.06 -25.54 1.59
N THR A 132 -50.21 -26.70 0.92
CA THR A 132 -49.10 -27.57 0.52
C THR A 132 -48.79 -27.39 -0.95
N LEU A 133 -47.51 -27.24 -1.28
CA LEU A 133 -47.02 -27.24 -2.64
C LEU A 133 -46.80 -28.67 -3.14
N ASP A 134 -47.45 -29.04 -4.25
CA ASP A 134 -47.30 -30.33 -4.95
C ASP A 134 -45.87 -30.61 -5.42
N ALA A 135 -45.08 -29.55 -5.65
CA ALA A 135 -43.71 -29.66 -6.14
C ALA A 135 -42.71 -29.88 -4.99
N ASN A 136 -41.97 -30.99 -5.03
CA ASN A 136 -40.89 -31.25 -4.08
C ASN A 136 -39.57 -30.60 -4.56
N PRO A 137 -39.04 -29.58 -3.86
CA PRO A 137 -37.77 -28.92 -4.23
C PRO A 137 -36.53 -29.81 -4.05
N ALA A 138 -36.56 -30.76 -3.11
CA ALA A 138 -35.46 -31.69 -2.80
C ALA A 138 -35.45 -32.96 -3.69
N SER A 139 -36.46 -33.16 -4.53
CA SER A 139 -36.50 -34.29 -5.47
C SER A 139 -35.32 -34.26 -6.44
N THR A 140 -34.77 -35.42 -6.80
CA THR A 140 -33.71 -35.51 -7.82
C THR A 140 -34.23 -35.14 -9.20
N GLY A 141 -33.43 -34.39 -9.95
CA GLY A 141 -33.66 -34.03 -11.34
C GLY A 141 -33.12 -35.05 -12.35
N THR A 142 -33.10 -34.66 -13.61
CA THR A 142 -32.76 -35.54 -14.75
C THR A 142 -31.29 -35.55 -15.17
N TYR A 143 -30.45 -34.68 -14.60
CA TYR A 143 -29.03 -34.62 -14.97
C TYR A 143 -28.23 -35.62 -14.15
N GLU A 144 -27.46 -36.47 -14.82
CA GLU A 144 -26.33 -37.13 -14.17
C GLU A 144 -25.27 -36.10 -13.78
N TYR A 145 -24.69 -36.25 -12.60
CA TYR A 145 -23.56 -35.46 -12.10
C TYR A 145 -22.44 -36.36 -11.59
N THR A 146 -21.26 -35.76 -11.42
CA THR A 146 -20.09 -36.30 -10.76
C THR A 146 -19.86 -35.54 -9.46
N GLN A 147 -19.42 -36.23 -8.41
CA GLN A 147 -18.99 -35.64 -7.15
C GLN A 147 -17.49 -35.91 -6.98
N ALA A 148 -16.71 -34.90 -6.60
CA ALA A 148 -15.29 -35.02 -6.30
C ALA A 148 -14.86 -33.96 -5.27
N ASP A 149 -13.88 -34.29 -4.43
CA ASP A 149 -13.26 -33.32 -3.51
C ASP A 149 -12.03 -32.69 -4.18
N TYR A 150 -11.68 -31.48 -3.76
CA TYR A 150 -10.41 -30.83 -4.11
C TYR A 150 -9.71 -30.31 -2.87
N ASP A 151 -8.38 -30.41 -2.84
CA ASP A 151 -7.55 -29.97 -1.71
C ASP A 151 -6.19 -29.43 -2.20
N PHE A 152 -6.03 -28.11 -2.20
CA PHE A 152 -4.73 -27.47 -2.52
C PHE A 152 -3.75 -27.48 -1.34
N GLY A 153 -4.16 -27.92 -0.14
CA GLY A 153 -3.36 -27.84 1.08
C GLY A 153 -3.96 -26.96 2.17
N THR A 154 -3.28 -26.91 3.30
CA THR A 154 -3.82 -26.31 4.55
C THR A 154 -3.45 -24.83 4.74
N GLN A 155 -2.49 -24.31 3.96
CA GLN A 155 -2.04 -22.91 3.98
C GLN A 155 -1.84 -22.36 2.55
N SER A 156 -2.72 -22.73 1.62
CA SER A 156 -2.65 -22.38 0.21
C SER A 156 -3.01 -20.91 -0.11
N VAL A 157 -3.84 -20.25 0.70
CA VAL A 157 -4.34 -18.89 0.45
C VAL A 157 -4.18 -17.96 1.65
N ALA A 158 -3.88 -16.69 1.40
CA ALA A 158 -3.82 -15.67 2.44
C ALA A 158 -5.24 -15.20 2.79
N LEU A 159 -5.64 -15.33 4.05
CA LEU A 159 -6.98 -14.97 4.50
C LEU A 159 -7.05 -13.48 4.83
N ALA A 160 -8.13 -12.81 4.38
CA ALA A 160 -8.34 -11.39 4.63
C ALA A 160 -8.65 -11.08 6.11
N ASN A 161 -8.09 -9.98 6.63
CA ASN A 161 -8.43 -9.38 7.92
C ASN A 161 -8.37 -10.33 9.15
N ILE A 162 -7.43 -11.28 9.15
CA ILE A 162 -7.28 -12.29 10.21
C ILE A 162 -5.81 -12.50 10.62
N GLY A 163 -5.08 -11.39 10.82
CA GLY A 163 -3.74 -11.40 11.40
C GLY A 163 -2.65 -12.07 10.57
N GLY A 164 -2.77 -12.08 9.23
CA GLY A 164 -1.78 -12.66 8.31
C GLY A 164 -1.81 -14.18 8.21
N VAL A 165 -2.82 -14.84 8.77
CA VAL A 165 -2.99 -16.30 8.66
C VAL A 165 -3.24 -16.73 7.22
N ARG A 166 -2.58 -17.82 6.82
CA ARG A 166 -2.88 -18.56 5.59
C ARG A 166 -3.74 -19.77 5.91
N GLY A 167 -4.69 -20.07 5.03
CA GLY A 167 -5.68 -21.13 5.19
C GLY A 167 -5.83 -22.00 3.95
N GLU A 168 -6.73 -22.97 4.02
CA GLU A 168 -6.94 -23.93 2.96
C GLU A 168 -7.71 -23.37 1.76
N MET A 169 -7.50 -24.00 0.60
CA MET A 169 -8.42 -23.92 -0.54
C MET A 169 -8.90 -25.34 -0.84
N GLN A 170 -9.91 -25.78 -0.08
CA GLN A 170 -10.43 -27.15 -0.06
C GLN A 170 -11.95 -27.15 -0.16
N GLY A 171 -12.53 -28.17 -0.79
CA GLY A 171 -13.98 -28.36 -0.84
C GLY A 171 -14.45 -29.58 -1.63
N ARG A 172 -15.74 -29.59 -1.95
CA ARG A 172 -16.44 -30.61 -2.75
C ARG A 172 -17.16 -29.98 -3.92
N LEU A 173 -16.98 -30.55 -5.11
CA LEU A 173 -17.68 -30.21 -6.34
C LEU A 173 -18.80 -31.23 -6.61
N TYR A 174 -19.95 -30.75 -7.05
CA TYR A 174 -21.03 -31.53 -7.67
C TYR A 174 -21.28 -30.93 -9.05
N LEU A 175 -20.88 -31.64 -10.09
CA LEU A 175 -20.83 -31.12 -11.45
C LEU A 175 -21.63 -32.02 -12.40
N PRO A 176 -22.67 -31.51 -13.08
CA PRO A 176 -23.39 -32.27 -14.10
C PRO A 176 -22.42 -32.85 -15.12
N LYS A 177 -22.57 -34.11 -15.53
CA LYS A 177 -21.65 -34.76 -16.49
C LYS A 177 -21.78 -34.19 -17.91
N THR A 178 -22.96 -33.71 -18.26
CA THR A 178 -23.31 -33.26 -19.61
C THR A 178 -23.67 -31.78 -19.64
N GLY A 179 -23.45 -31.13 -20.79
CA GLY A 179 -23.75 -29.72 -21.02
C GLY A 179 -22.59 -28.77 -20.71
N GLY A 180 -22.71 -27.54 -21.20
CA GLY A 180 -21.75 -26.44 -20.97
C GLY A 180 -21.97 -25.74 -19.62
N LYS A 181 -21.73 -24.42 -19.60
CA LYS A 181 -21.83 -23.58 -18.41
C LYS A 181 -23.15 -23.74 -17.65
N ARG A 182 -23.05 -23.87 -16.33
CA ARG A 182 -24.18 -24.03 -15.40
C ARG A 182 -24.21 -22.90 -14.37
N PRO A 183 -25.40 -22.46 -13.92
CA PRO A 183 -25.54 -21.63 -12.73
C PRO A 183 -24.78 -22.24 -11.55
N VAL A 184 -24.11 -21.39 -10.79
CA VAL A 184 -23.17 -21.79 -9.74
C VAL A 184 -23.83 -21.61 -8.38
N VAL A 185 -23.81 -22.63 -7.54
CA VAL A 185 -24.21 -22.51 -6.13
C VAL A 185 -23.02 -22.81 -5.24
N LEU A 186 -22.62 -21.85 -4.41
CA LEU A 186 -21.54 -22.04 -3.44
C LEU A 186 -22.10 -22.14 -2.03
N LEU A 187 -21.69 -23.20 -1.32
CA LEU A 187 -22.10 -23.52 0.05
C LEU A 187 -20.91 -23.29 0.99
N LEU A 188 -21.11 -22.54 2.07
CA LEU A 188 -20.09 -22.22 3.07
C LEU A 188 -20.56 -22.64 4.47
N HIS A 189 -19.73 -23.42 5.18
CA HIS A 189 -20.03 -23.82 6.55
C HIS A 189 -19.66 -22.76 7.61
N GLY A 190 -20.27 -22.89 8.79
CA GLY A 190 -20.05 -22.03 9.96
C GLY A 190 -18.83 -22.42 10.80
N ARG A 191 -18.75 -21.86 12.02
CA ARG A 191 -17.67 -22.14 12.95
C ARG A 191 -17.95 -23.40 13.73
N HIS A 192 -17.15 -24.42 13.42
CA HIS A 192 -17.21 -25.71 14.08
C HIS A 192 -15.80 -26.23 14.33
N SER A 193 -15.69 -27.33 15.10
CA SER A 193 -14.40 -27.99 15.32
C SER A 193 -13.75 -28.35 13.98
N THR A 194 -12.44 -28.17 13.89
CA THR A 194 -11.66 -28.25 12.64
C THR A 194 -10.96 -29.58 12.47
N CYS A 195 -10.53 -30.20 13.59
CA CYS A 195 -9.68 -31.37 13.58
C CYS A 195 -10.12 -32.42 14.62
N TYR A 196 -9.87 -33.69 14.32
CA TYR A 196 -10.05 -34.81 15.24
C TYR A 196 -8.93 -35.84 15.03
N ALA A 197 -8.89 -36.88 15.88
CA ALA A 197 -7.97 -38.01 15.71
C ALA A 197 -8.72 -39.25 15.22
N GLU A 198 -8.11 -40.02 14.32
CA GLU A 198 -8.70 -41.27 13.82
C GLU A 198 -9.11 -42.22 14.97
N GLY A 199 -10.38 -42.62 15.01
CA GLY A 199 -10.92 -43.50 16.05
C GLY A 199 -11.27 -42.81 17.38
N SER A 200 -11.16 -41.48 17.47
CA SER A 200 -11.61 -40.68 18.62
C SER A 200 -12.83 -39.83 18.26
N SER A 201 -13.69 -39.57 19.25
CA SER A 201 -14.78 -38.58 19.14
C SER A 201 -14.35 -37.16 19.54
N SER A 202 -13.20 -37.02 20.20
CA SER A 202 -12.63 -35.72 20.61
C SER A 202 -12.20 -34.91 19.39
N ALA A 203 -12.57 -33.63 19.38
CA ALA A 203 -12.22 -32.67 18.34
C ALA A 203 -11.61 -31.40 18.95
N SER A 204 -10.96 -30.59 18.12
CA SER A 204 -10.33 -29.31 18.50
C SER A 204 -10.50 -28.25 17.41
N LEU A 205 -10.15 -27.01 17.74
CA LEU A 205 -10.03 -25.86 16.81
C LEU A 205 -8.61 -25.65 16.27
N ALA A 206 -7.71 -26.62 16.41
CA ALA A 206 -6.35 -26.47 15.89
C ALA A 206 -6.35 -26.34 14.36
N TRP A 207 -5.44 -25.54 13.78
CA TRP A 207 -5.17 -25.58 12.34
C TRP A 207 -3.73 -25.15 12.01
N PRO A 208 -3.01 -25.87 11.13
CA PRO A 208 -3.36 -27.17 10.53
C PRO A 208 -3.52 -28.30 11.57
N CYS A 209 -4.20 -29.38 11.19
CA CYS A 209 -4.43 -30.50 12.11
C CYS A 209 -3.11 -31.19 12.51
N SER A 210 -2.90 -31.37 13.82
CA SER A 210 -1.67 -31.92 14.39
C SER A 210 -1.95 -32.93 15.51
N GLY A 211 -0.99 -33.82 15.79
CA GLY A 211 -1.10 -34.90 16.77
C GLY A 211 -0.96 -36.30 16.15
N THR A 212 -1.49 -37.32 16.81
CA THR A 212 -1.43 -38.72 16.37
C THR A 212 -2.59 -39.03 15.43
N ARG A 213 -2.29 -39.31 14.14
CA ARG A 213 -3.28 -39.53 13.07
C ARG A 213 -4.36 -38.44 13.02
N PRO A 214 -3.96 -37.17 12.83
CA PRO A 214 -4.88 -36.05 12.78
C PRO A 214 -5.67 -36.10 11.47
N LEU A 215 -6.97 -35.78 11.55
CA LEU A 215 -7.88 -35.70 10.41
C LEU A 215 -8.64 -34.37 10.47
N SER A 216 -8.82 -33.73 9.31
CA SER A 216 -9.70 -32.57 9.16
C SER A 216 -11.16 -33.00 9.28
N ILE A 217 -11.99 -32.20 9.94
CA ILE A 217 -13.45 -32.36 9.95
C ILE A 217 -13.98 -31.73 8.65
N PRO A 218 -14.52 -32.53 7.70
CA PRO A 218 -14.91 -32.04 6.39
C PRO A 218 -16.29 -31.38 6.45
N SER A 219 -16.44 -30.30 7.21
CA SER A 219 -17.73 -29.62 7.45
C SER A 219 -18.46 -29.23 6.15
N TYR A 220 -17.72 -29.05 5.05
CA TYR A 220 -18.23 -28.83 3.69
C TYR A 220 -19.02 -30.03 3.12
N ALA A 221 -18.71 -31.27 3.50
CA ALA A 221 -19.41 -32.48 3.09
C ALA A 221 -20.77 -32.66 3.81
N GLY A 222 -21.08 -31.82 4.79
CA GLY A 222 -22.34 -31.87 5.52
C GLY A 222 -23.58 -31.61 4.68
N TYR A 223 -23.44 -30.93 3.53
CA TYR A 223 -24.55 -30.48 2.67
C TYR A 223 -24.77 -31.36 1.43
N ASP A 224 -24.26 -32.60 1.42
CA ASP A 224 -24.40 -33.57 0.32
C ASP A 224 -25.81 -33.60 -0.28
N GLY A 225 -26.89 -33.67 0.53
CA GLY A 225 -28.27 -33.69 0.03
C GLY A 225 -28.65 -32.47 -0.82
N THR A 226 -28.19 -31.27 -0.43
CA THR A 226 -28.44 -30.02 -1.18
C THR A 226 -27.60 -29.98 -2.46
N GLY A 227 -26.32 -30.37 -2.37
CA GLY A 227 -25.42 -30.43 -3.54
C GLY A 227 -25.90 -31.42 -4.60
N GLN A 228 -26.35 -32.59 -4.18
CA GLN A 228 -26.88 -33.65 -5.04
C GLN A 228 -28.23 -33.27 -5.66
N ALA A 229 -29.16 -32.70 -4.88
CA ALA A 229 -30.44 -32.21 -5.39
C ALA A 229 -30.21 -31.16 -6.50
N LEU A 230 -29.44 -30.11 -6.22
CA LEU A 230 -29.15 -29.06 -7.20
C LEU A 230 -28.35 -29.57 -8.40
N ALA A 231 -27.28 -30.36 -8.22
CA ALA A 231 -26.52 -30.88 -9.36
C ALA A 231 -27.38 -31.76 -10.28
N SER A 232 -28.32 -32.54 -9.73
CA SER A 232 -29.27 -33.31 -10.54
C SER A 232 -30.30 -32.46 -11.31
N HIS A 233 -30.53 -31.20 -10.92
CA HIS A 233 -31.28 -30.19 -11.70
C HIS A 233 -30.40 -29.34 -12.63
N GLY A 234 -29.10 -29.63 -12.71
CA GLY A 234 -28.20 -29.05 -13.71
C GLY A 234 -27.39 -27.83 -13.26
N TYR A 235 -27.24 -27.63 -11.96
CA TYR A 235 -26.41 -26.60 -11.34
C TYR A 235 -24.99 -27.12 -11.11
N ALA A 236 -23.98 -26.25 -11.14
CA ALA A 236 -22.65 -26.56 -10.64
C ALA A 236 -22.58 -26.15 -9.16
N VAL A 237 -22.44 -27.11 -8.24
CA VAL A 237 -22.42 -26.82 -6.80
C VAL A 237 -21.02 -27.01 -6.25
N ILE A 238 -20.57 -26.08 -5.41
CA ILE A 238 -19.27 -26.09 -4.75
C ILE A 238 -19.49 -25.88 -3.25
N SER A 239 -19.10 -26.83 -2.41
CA SER A 239 -19.15 -26.66 -0.95
C SER A 239 -17.74 -26.52 -0.41
N ILE A 240 -17.42 -25.40 0.24
CA ILE A 240 -16.05 -25.04 0.61
C ILE A 240 -15.77 -25.18 2.11
N SER A 241 -14.51 -25.51 2.42
CA SER A 241 -13.97 -25.51 3.78
C SER A 241 -13.62 -24.09 4.24
N ALA A 242 -13.70 -23.85 5.54
CA ALA A 242 -13.28 -22.63 6.22
C ALA A 242 -12.68 -22.91 7.61
N ASN A 243 -12.05 -24.07 7.78
CA ASN A 243 -11.46 -24.53 9.04
C ASN A 243 -10.30 -23.64 9.50
N ALA A 244 -9.44 -23.15 8.60
CA ALA A 244 -8.45 -22.14 8.99
C ALA A 244 -9.07 -20.86 9.56
N VAL A 245 -10.26 -20.45 9.07
CA VAL A 245 -10.98 -19.31 9.64
C VAL A 245 -11.55 -19.67 11.02
N ASN A 246 -12.20 -20.83 11.17
CA ASN A 246 -12.75 -21.30 12.46
C ASN A 246 -11.70 -21.32 13.58
N ALA A 247 -10.47 -21.71 13.25
CA ALA A 247 -9.34 -21.81 14.17
C ALA A 247 -8.77 -20.44 14.63
N ASN A 248 -9.11 -19.35 13.93
CA ASN A 248 -8.43 -18.05 14.09
C ASN A 248 -9.38 -16.85 14.23
N ASP A 249 -10.68 -17.04 14.01
CA ASP A 249 -11.63 -15.94 13.87
C ASP A 249 -11.86 -15.13 15.15
N ASN A 250 -12.03 -15.78 16.30
CA ASN A 250 -12.10 -15.14 17.61
C ASN A 250 -10.80 -14.37 17.98
N PRO A 251 -9.60 -14.98 18.01
CA PRO A 251 -8.38 -14.32 18.50
C PRO A 251 -7.72 -13.33 17.53
N ARG A 252 -8.04 -13.38 16.22
CA ARG A 252 -7.28 -12.62 15.19
C ARG A 252 -8.10 -11.73 14.27
N SER A 253 -9.43 -11.79 14.31
CA SER A 253 -10.29 -11.05 13.38
C SER A 253 -11.13 -9.97 14.09
N PRO A 254 -11.14 -8.70 13.62
CA PRO A 254 -11.93 -7.65 14.25
C PRO A 254 -13.43 -7.91 14.14
N ASP A 255 -13.87 -8.57 13.07
CA ASP A 255 -15.25 -8.88 12.70
C ASP A 255 -15.60 -10.37 12.89
N GLN A 256 -14.81 -11.09 13.71
CA GLN A 256 -15.01 -12.51 13.99
C GLN A 256 -15.03 -13.40 12.71
N GLY A 257 -14.25 -13.01 11.70
CA GLY A 257 -13.96 -13.82 10.50
C GLY A 257 -14.95 -13.66 9.35
N ALA A 258 -15.90 -12.71 9.43
CA ALA A 258 -16.87 -12.46 8.39
C ALA A 258 -16.20 -12.08 7.05
N GLN A 259 -15.27 -11.13 7.05
CA GLN A 259 -14.51 -10.72 5.88
C GLN A 259 -13.55 -11.81 5.38
N ALA A 260 -12.95 -12.59 6.28
CA ALA A 260 -12.08 -13.71 5.90
C ALA A 260 -12.87 -14.75 5.08
N ARG A 261 -14.08 -15.09 5.54
CA ARG A 261 -15.03 -15.96 4.84
C ARG A 261 -15.54 -15.33 3.53
N GLY A 262 -15.90 -14.04 3.57
CA GLY A 262 -16.39 -13.30 2.41
C GLY A 262 -15.38 -13.28 1.28
N GLN A 263 -14.10 -13.01 1.59
CA GLN A 263 -13.02 -13.03 0.62
C GLN A 263 -12.73 -14.46 0.13
N LEU A 264 -12.74 -15.47 0.99
CA LEU A 264 -12.52 -16.88 0.60
C LEU A 264 -13.55 -17.36 -0.45
N VAL A 265 -14.81 -16.89 -0.36
CA VAL A 265 -15.83 -17.11 -1.39
C VAL A 265 -15.42 -16.47 -2.73
N LEU A 266 -14.98 -15.21 -2.72
CA LEU A 266 -14.55 -14.50 -3.94
C LEU A 266 -13.25 -15.07 -4.54
N ASP A 267 -12.34 -15.55 -3.72
CA ASP A 267 -11.11 -16.23 -4.14
C ASP A 267 -11.44 -17.58 -4.77
N THR A 268 -12.41 -18.33 -4.21
CA THR A 268 -12.95 -19.55 -4.81
C THR A 268 -13.60 -19.25 -6.18
N LEU A 269 -14.47 -18.23 -6.28
CA LEU A 269 -15.06 -17.84 -7.56
C LEU A 269 -14.01 -17.38 -8.58
N SER A 270 -12.91 -16.78 -8.12
CA SER A 270 -11.77 -16.39 -8.97
C SER A 270 -10.95 -17.60 -9.45
N LEU A 271 -10.81 -18.63 -8.62
CA LEU A 271 -10.23 -19.92 -8.99
C LEU A 271 -11.11 -20.62 -10.04
N LEU A 272 -12.42 -20.69 -9.81
CA LEU A 272 -13.39 -21.25 -10.76
C LEU A 272 -13.38 -20.48 -12.09
N ARG A 273 -13.16 -19.15 -12.08
CA ARG A 273 -13.03 -18.32 -13.29
C ARG A 273 -11.84 -18.75 -14.15
N LYS A 274 -10.70 -19.09 -13.52
CA LYS A 274 -9.51 -19.60 -14.21
C LYS A 274 -9.74 -21.02 -14.75
N ALA A 275 -10.31 -21.91 -13.93
CA ALA A 275 -10.63 -23.28 -14.33
C ALA A 275 -11.63 -23.31 -15.50
N ASP A 276 -12.70 -22.52 -15.44
CA ASP A 276 -13.68 -22.37 -16.52
C ASP A 276 -13.04 -21.88 -17.83
N ALA A 277 -12.07 -20.97 -17.75
CA ALA A 277 -11.32 -20.49 -18.91
C ALA A 277 -10.28 -21.52 -19.43
N GLY A 278 -10.05 -22.63 -18.74
CA GLY A 278 -8.97 -23.60 -19.04
C GLY A 278 -7.57 -23.04 -18.79
N GLN A 279 -7.45 -22.05 -17.88
CA GLN A 279 -6.16 -21.51 -17.46
C GLN A 279 -5.55 -22.39 -16.37
N PRO A 280 -4.20 -22.56 -16.35
CA PRO A 280 -3.53 -23.24 -15.24
C PRO A 280 -3.86 -22.58 -13.90
N VAL A 281 -4.21 -23.41 -12.93
CA VAL A 281 -4.40 -23.02 -11.53
C VAL A 281 -3.38 -23.79 -10.70
N THR A 282 -2.52 -23.04 -10.02
CA THR A 282 -1.51 -23.55 -9.10
C THR A 282 -1.53 -22.64 -7.86
N LEU A 283 -1.52 -23.24 -6.67
CA LEU A 283 -1.39 -22.52 -5.40
C LEU A 283 -0.23 -23.12 -4.60
N HIS A 284 0.54 -22.26 -3.93
CA HIS A 284 1.62 -22.68 -3.04
C HIS A 284 1.06 -22.95 -1.64
N ASP A 285 1.29 -24.15 -1.11
CA ASP A 285 0.93 -24.54 0.26
C ASP A 285 2.14 -24.44 1.18
N ASP A 286 2.24 -23.34 1.92
CA ASP A 286 3.35 -23.02 2.83
C ASP A 286 3.59 -24.11 3.89
N ALA A 287 2.55 -24.86 4.26
CA ALA A 287 2.65 -25.95 5.23
C ALA A 287 3.45 -27.16 4.69
N ARG A 288 3.55 -27.30 3.37
CA ARG A 288 4.29 -28.38 2.68
C ARG A 288 5.49 -27.88 1.86
N ASP A 289 5.66 -26.56 1.71
CA ASP A 289 6.62 -25.92 0.80
C ASP A 289 6.49 -26.51 -0.63
N LEU A 290 5.26 -26.51 -1.14
CA LEU A 290 4.89 -27.19 -2.39
C LEU A 290 3.86 -26.41 -3.20
N ASP A 291 4.16 -26.22 -4.48
CA ASP A 291 3.18 -25.78 -5.48
C ASP A 291 2.27 -26.94 -5.89
N VAL A 292 0.96 -26.77 -5.70
CA VAL A 292 -0.07 -27.78 -6.00
C VAL A 292 -0.90 -27.30 -7.19
N THR A 293 -0.97 -28.08 -8.26
CA THR A 293 -1.84 -27.76 -9.42
C THR A 293 -3.28 -28.21 -9.16
N LEU A 294 -4.22 -27.70 -9.96
CA LEU A 294 -5.62 -28.12 -9.88
C LEU A 294 -5.84 -29.61 -10.20
N ASP A 295 -5.02 -30.21 -11.06
CA ASP A 295 -5.04 -31.67 -11.30
C ASP A 295 -4.47 -32.47 -10.12
N ASP A 296 -3.49 -31.92 -9.38
CA ASP A 296 -2.98 -32.55 -8.14
C ASP A 296 -3.98 -32.41 -6.98
N ALA A 297 -4.73 -31.31 -6.95
CA ALA A 297 -5.70 -31.00 -5.91
C ALA A 297 -7.01 -31.79 -6.07
N LEU A 298 -7.46 -32.04 -7.30
CA LEU A 298 -8.70 -32.76 -7.60
C LEU A 298 -8.56 -34.26 -7.33
N GLN A 299 -9.58 -34.84 -6.68
CA GLN A 299 -9.70 -36.27 -6.49
C GLN A 299 -10.49 -36.92 -7.64
N ASP A 300 -10.23 -38.21 -7.89
CA ASP A 300 -10.96 -38.99 -8.89
C ASP A 300 -12.49 -38.86 -8.71
N PRO A 301 -13.28 -38.68 -9.80
CA PRO A 301 -12.90 -38.87 -11.20
C PRO A 301 -12.90 -37.56 -12.03
N LEU A 302 -12.62 -36.39 -11.43
CA LEU A 302 -12.53 -35.12 -12.17
C LEU A 302 -11.08 -34.69 -12.40
N THR A 303 -10.82 -34.13 -13.58
CA THR A 303 -9.56 -33.44 -13.92
C THR A 303 -9.81 -31.94 -14.11
N ALA A 304 -8.75 -31.12 -14.13
CA ALA A 304 -8.84 -29.70 -14.43
C ALA A 304 -9.45 -29.42 -15.82
N ALA A 305 -9.26 -30.33 -16.77
CA ALA A 305 -9.86 -30.25 -18.10
C ALA A 305 -11.39 -30.43 -18.08
N ASP A 306 -11.93 -31.26 -17.18
CA ASP A 306 -13.38 -31.46 -17.04
C ASP A 306 -14.12 -30.23 -16.52
N LEU A 307 -13.37 -29.27 -15.93
CA LEU A 307 -13.85 -28.01 -15.36
C LEU A 307 -13.89 -26.85 -16.37
N GLN A 308 -13.36 -27.02 -17.58
CA GLN A 308 -13.36 -25.99 -18.63
C GLN A 308 -14.76 -25.74 -19.21
N GLY A 309 -15.21 -24.48 -19.24
CA GLY A 309 -16.48 -24.05 -19.83
C GLY A 309 -17.73 -24.56 -19.08
N ARG A 310 -17.62 -24.82 -17.77
CA ARG A 310 -18.68 -25.44 -16.95
C ARG A 310 -19.35 -24.50 -15.96
N PHE A 311 -18.79 -23.32 -15.69
CA PHE A 311 -19.27 -22.41 -14.65
C PHE A 311 -19.83 -21.11 -15.26
N ASP A 312 -21.12 -20.85 -15.01
CA ASP A 312 -21.72 -19.55 -15.27
C ASP A 312 -21.56 -18.63 -14.06
N LEU A 313 -20.41 -17.96 -14.01
CA LEU A 313 -20.09 -16.99 -12.95
C LEU A 313 -20.86 -15.66 -13.11
N SER A 314 -21.76 -15.55 -14.09
CA SER A 314 -22.77 -14.50 -14.17
C SER A 314 -24.09 -14.88 -13.48
N ASP A 315 -24.22 -16.12 -12.99
CA ASP A 315 -25.42 -16.64 -12.33
C ASP A 315 -25.05 -17.46 -11.08
N VAL A 316 -24.80 -16.75 -9.97
CA VAL A 316 -24.23 -17.30 -8.73
C VAL A 316 -25.21 -17.17 -7.56
N GLY A 317 -25.42 -18.25 -6.82
CA GLY A 317 -26.11 -18.25 -5.52
C GLY A 317 -25.19 -18.68 -4.39
N LEU A 318 -25.33 -18.07 -3.20
CA LEU A 318 -24.55 -18.40 -2.02
C LEU A 318 -25.44 -18.89 -0.88
N MET A 319 -25.07 -20.01 -0.26
CA MET A 319 -25.58 -20.45 1.05
C MET A 319 -24.45 -20.35 2.08
N GLY A 320 -24.77 -19.85 3.27
CA GLY A 320 -23.82 -19.78 4.37
C GLY A 320 -24.47 -20.17 5.68
N HIS A 321 -23.89 -21.12 6.41
CA HIS A 321 -24.39 -21.54 7.72
C HIS A 321 -23.68 -20.75 8.84
N SER A 322 -24.42 -20.15 9.77
CA SER A 322 -23.91 -19.53 10.99
C SER A 322 -22.90 -18.39 10.76
N ARG A 323 -21.64 -18.47 11.23
CA ARG A 323 -20.58 -17.52 10.79
C ARG A 323 -20.33 -17.55 9.27
N GLY A 324 -20.61 -18.67 8.60
CA GLY A 324 -20.68 -18.75 7.14
C GLY A 324 -21.83 -17.94 6.55
N GLY A 325 -22.95 -17.80 7.26
CA GLY A 325 -24.09 -16.98 6.85
C GLY A 325 -23.79 -15.48 6.86
N GLU A 326 -23.08 -14.99 7.88
CA GLU A 326 -22.50 -13.65 7.84
C GLU A 326 -21.38 -13.55 6.80
N GLY A 327 -20.59 -14.61 6.62
CA GLY A 327 -19.57 -14.73 5.58
C GLY A 327 -20.08 -14.54 4.15
N ILE A 328 -21.22 -15.12 3.76
CA ILE A 328 -21.80 -14.90 2.42
C ILE A 328 -22.43 -13.50 2.26
N THR A 329 -22.91 -12.92 3.35
CA THR A 329 -23.39 -11.53 3.40
C THR A 329 -22.22 -10.58 3.19
N SER A 330 -21.06 -10.87 3.78
CA SER A 330 -19.78 -10.18 3.50
C SER A 330 -19.29 -10.42 2.08
N ALA A 331 -19.39 -11.65 1.55
CA ALA A 331 -19.06 -11.92 0.15
C ALA A 331 -19.88 -11.05 -0.82
N ALA A 332 -21.17 -10.82 -0.52
CA ALA A 332 -22.03 -9.98 -1.33
C ALA A 332 -21.66 -8.48 -1.28
N THR A 333 -21.32 -7.94 -0.11
CA THR A 333 -20.88 -6.54 0.01
C THR A 333 -19.50 -6.32 -0.62
N LEU A 334 -18.55 -7.23 -0.40
CA LEU A 334 -17.23 -7.21 -1.04
C LEU A 334 -17.34 -7.37 -2.57
N ASN A 335 -18.22 -8.23 -3.06
CA ASN A 335 -18.49 -8.39 -4.49
C ASN A 335 -19.04 -7.11 -5.12
N ALA A 336 -20.01 -6.46 -4.45
CA ALA A 336 -20.56 -5.18 -4.89
C ALA A 336 -19.52 -4.04 -4.88
N ALA A 337 -18.41 -4.19 -4.15
CA ALA A 337 -17.30 -3.22 -4.17
C ALA A 337 -16.37 -3.36 -5.39
N LEU A 338 -16.39 -4.48 -6.11
CA LEU A 338 -15.51 -4.76 -7.26
C LEU A 338 -15.85 -3.89 -8.48
N ASP A 339 -14.85 -3.63 -9.32
CA ASP A 339 -15.06 -3.02 -10.64
C ASP A 339 -15.84 -3.93 -11.59
N GLU A 340 -15.58 -5.24 -11.51
CA GLU A 340 -16.32 -6.30 -12.22
C GLU A 340 -16.87 -7.33 -11.21
N PRO A 341 -18.04 -7.06 -10.60
CA PRO A 341 -18.68 -7.99 -9.68
C PRO A 341 -19.03 -9.32 -10.36
N PHE A 342 -18.84 -10.42 -9.64
CA PHE A 342 -19.44 -11.72 -9.98
C PHE A 342 -20.97 -11.64 -9.95
N GLY A 343 -21.62 -12.53 -10.70
CA GLY A 343 -23.07 -12.58 -10.86
C GLY A 343 -23.88 -13.09 -9.67
N ILE A 344 -23.57 -12.62 -8.45
CA ILE A 344 -24.27 -13.03 -7.22
C ILE A 344 -25.71 -12.50 -7.26
N LYS A 345 -26.66 -13.43 -7.44
CA LYS A 345 -28.10 -13.19 -7.65
C LYS A 345 -28.99 -13.90 -6.63
N SER A 346 -28.42 -14.58 -5.64
CA SER A 346 -29.17 -15.30 -4.62
C SER A 346 -28.36 -15.47 -3.34
N LEU A 347 -28.94 -15.13 -2.18
CA LEU A 347 -28.35 -15.37 -0.86
C LEU A 347 -29.29 -16.13 0.06
N LEU A 348 -28.76 -17.15 0.73
CA LEU A 348 -29.43 -17.88 1.80
C LEU A 348 -28.53 -18.04 3.04
N PRO A 349 -28.55 -17.09 3.98
CA PRO A 349 -27.99 -17.27 5.31
C PRO A 349 -28.84 -18.26 6.11
N LEU A 350 -28.23 -19.36 6.55
CA LEU A 350 -28.82 -20.43 7.35
C LEU A 350 -28.33 -20.30 8.80
N ALA A 351 -29.26 -20.23 9.75
CA ALA A 351 -29.01 -20.01 11.18
C ALA A 351 -27.91 -18.95 11.48
N PRO A 352 -27.88 -17.79 10.80
CA PRO A 352 -26.67 -16.96 10.78
C PRO A 352 -26.49 -16.15 12.07
N VAL A 353 -25.22 -15.93 12.42
CA VAL A 353 -24.84 -14.79 13.27
C VAL A 353 -24.98 -13.48 12.48
N ASP A 354 -24.92 -12.34 13.18
CA ASP A 354 -24.92 -11.01 12.56
C ASP A 354 -24.15 -10.02 13.45
N PHE A 355 -22.86 -10.24 13.59
CA PHE A 355 -22.00 -9.43 14.46
C PHE A 355 -21.76 -8.02 13.91
N GLY A 356 -21.74 -7.90 12.58
CA GLY A 356 -21.43 -6.71 11.81
C GLY A 356 -22.62 -5.98 11.19
N ARG A 357 -23.86 -6.48 11.30
CA ARG A 357 -25.09 -5.86 10.76
C ARG A 357 -24.93 -5.36 9.33
N MET A 358 -24.52 -6.27 8.45
CA MET A 358 -24.26 -5.97 7.05
C MET A 358 -25.57 -5.88 6.27
N THR A 359 -25.80 -4.74 5.61
CA THR A 359 -26.93 -4.56 4.70
C THR A 359 -26.51 -4.92 3.28
N VAL A 360 -27.32 -5.74 2.60
CA VAL A 360 -26.99 -6.23 1.25
C VAL A 360 -27.92 -5.62 0.20
N PRO A 361 -27.41 -5.08 -0.92
CA PRO A 361 -28.23 -4.50 -1.99
C PRO A 361 -28.47 -5.45 -3.17
N ASN A 362 -29.53 -5.18 -3.92
CA ASN A 362 -29.84 -5.68 -5.26
C ASN A 362 -29.97 -7.21 -5.44
N VAL A 363 -29.98 -7.99 -4.36
CA VAL A 363 -30.00 -9.46 -4.40
C VAL A 363 -31.13 -10.01 -3.53
N PRO A 364 -31.92 -10.99 -3.98
CA PRO A 364 -32.91 -11.65 -3.14
C PRO A 364 -32.21 -12.36 -1.98
N LEU A 365 -32.80 -12.23 -0.80
CA LEU A 365 -32.25 -12.73 0.46
C LEU A 365 -33.31 -13.55 1.19
N ASN A 366 -33.00 -14.78 1.58
CA ASN A 366 -33.82 -15.56 2.51
C ASN A 366 -33.01 -15.99 3.73
N VAL A 367 -33.38 -15.52 4.91
CA VAL A 367 -32.71 -15.89 6.18
C VAL A 367 -33.46 -17.05 6.85
N VAL A 368 -32.83 -18.20 7.00
CA VAL A 368 -33.44 -19.38 7.66
C VAL A 368 -33.07 -19.39 9.15
N LEU A 369 -34.07 -19.46 10.04
CA LEU A 369 -33.93 -19.23 11.48
C LEU A 369 -34.53 -20.41 12.30
N PRO A 370 -33.71 -21.33 12.83
CA PRO A 370 -34.18 -22.42 13.69
C PRO A 370 -34.65 -21.93 15.07
N TYR A 371 -35.83 -22.37 15.54
CA TYR A 371 -36.40 -21.87 16.81
C TYR A 371 -35.72 -22.42 18.07
N CYS A 372 -35.29 -23.69 18.03
CA CYS A 372 -34.61 -24.39 19.11
C CYS A 372 -33.08 -24.38 18.93
N ASP A 373 -32.55 -23.30 18.37
CA ASP A 373 -31.13 -23.01 18.25
C ASP A 373 -30.51 -22.78 19.64
N GLY A 374 -29.51 -23.59 19.98
CA GLY A 374 -28.75 -23.49 21.22
C GLY A 374 -27.47 -22.65 21.10
N ASP A 375 -26.89 -22.52 19.90
CA ASP A 375 -25.61 -21.85 19.70
C ASP A 375 -25.78 -20.36 19.37
N VAL A 376 -26.59 -20.01 18.36
CA VAL A 376 -26.96 -18.61 18.05
C VAL A 376 -28.31 -18.29 18.67
N SER A 377 -28.46 -18.62 19.96
CA SER A 377 -29.76 -18.70 20.66
C SER A 377 -30.61 -17.42 20.71
N ASN A 378 -30.09 -16.28 20.24
CA ASN A 378 -30.81 -15.02 20.08
C ASN A 378 -31.37 -14.75 18.68
N GLN A 379 -31.05 -15.59 17.69
CA GLN A 379 -31.48 -15.44 16.30
C GLN A 379 -31.16 -14.07 15.69
N GLN A 380 -30.01 -13.46 16.08
CA GLN A 380 -29.56 -12.14 15.61
C GLN A 380 -29.53 -12.00 14.08
N GLY A 381 -29.38 -13.09 13.34
CA GLY A 381 -29.57 -13.17 11.89
C GLY A 381 -30.86 -12.54 11.35
N GLN A 382 -31.91 -12.44 12.17
CA GLN A 382 -33.15 -11.71 11.88
C GLN A 382 -32.90 -10.25 11.43
N HIS A 383 -31.84 -9.60 11.93
CA HIS A 383 -31.43 -8.26 11.49
C HIS A 383 -31.06 -8.17 10.00
N MET A 384 -30.48 -9.22 9.39
CA MET A 384 -30.09 -9.19 7.97
C MET A 384 -31.31 -8.93 7.05
N LEU A 385 -32.48 -9.45 7.44
CA LEU A 385 -33.77 -9.12 6.82
C LEU A 385 -34.22 -7.70 7.16
N ASP A 386 -34.21 -7.36 8.46
CA ASP A 386 -34.82 -6.12 8.96
C ASP A 386 -34.09 -4.85 8.55
N ASP A 387 -32.75 -4.89 8.49
CA ASP A 387 -31.90 -3.76 8.09
C ASP A 387 -31.85 -3.63 6.55
N SER A 388 -31.75 -4.74 5.80
CA SER A 388 -31.62 -4.69 4.33
C SER A 388 -32.88 -4.19 3.61
N ARG A 389 -34.09 -4.40 4.17
CA ARG A 389 -35.38 -4.17 3.49
C ARG A 389 -35.69 -2.72 3.06
N TYR A 390 -34.94 -1.75 3.58
CA TYR A 390 -35.03 -0.32 3.23
C TYR A 390 -33.66 0.36 3.06
N ALA A 391 -32.57 -0.39 3.16
CA ALA A 391 -31.21 0.18 3.09
C ALA A 391 -30.88 0.72 1.69
N PHE A 392 -31.52 0.21 0.64
CA PHE A 392 -31.23 0.54 -0.75
C PHE A 392 -32.51 0.81 -1.56
N ASP A 393 -32.31 1.52 -2.68
CA ASP A 393 -33.34 1.76 -3.70
C ASP A 393 -33.24 0.64 -4.74
N ASP A 394 -33.55 -0.58 -4.31
CA ASP A 394 -33.39 -1.82 -5.07
C ASP A 394 -34.72 -2.57 -5.27
N ASP A 395 -34.69 -3.60 -6.12
CA ASP A 395 -35.88 -4.38 -6.50
C ASP A 395 -35.62 -5.88 -6.27
N ALA A 396 -35.52 -6.27 -4.99
CA ALA A 396 -35.22 -7.64 -4.58
C ALA A 396 -36.11 -8.09 -3.40
N LEU A 397 -36.53 -9.36 -3.43
CA LEU A 397 -37.32 -9.99 -2.36
C LEU A 397 -36.46 -10.19 -1.10
N ARG A 398 -37.01 -9.81 0.07
CA ARG A 398 -36.35 -10.01 1.37
C ARG A 398 -37.22 -10.88 2.27
N ALA A 399 -36.82 -12.12 2.50
CA ALA A 399 -37.55 -13.13 3.25
C ALA A 399 -36.83 -13.60 4.51
N GLY A 400 -37.61 -14.05 5.49
CA GLY A 400 -37.16 -14.76 6.68
C GLY A 400 -38.02 -16.00 6.89
N THR A 401 -37.39 -17.15 7.07
CA THR A 401 -38.01 -18.46 7.19
C THR A 401 -37.72 -19.03 8.58
N TRP A 402 -38.70 -18.97 9.48
CA TRP A 402 -38.59 -19.53 10.83
C TRP A 402 -38.94 -21.02 10.82
N VAL A 403 -38.00 -21.86 11.26
CA VAL A 403 -38.18 -23.32 11.33
C VAL A 403 -38.41 -23.72 12.79
N MET A 404 -39.67 -23.95 13.14
CA MET A 404 -40.03 -24.31 14.51
C MET A 404 -39.56 -25.73 14.81
N GLY A 405 -38.97 -25.95 15.99
CA GLY A 405 -38.47 -27.26 16.40
C GLY A 405 -37.06 -27.64 15.88
N ALA A 406 -36.48 -26.91 14.93
CA ALA A 406 -35.10 -27.13 14.48
C ALA A 406 -34.06 -26.51 15.42
N ASN A 407 -32.85 -27.08 15.43
CA ASN A 407 -31.66 -26.60 16.13
C ASN A 407 -30.65 -25.98 15.17
N HIS A 408 -29.46 -25.66 15.68
CA HIS A 408 -28.36 -25.17 14.87
C HIS A 408 -27.80 -26.27 13.96
N ASN A 409 -27.40 -27.40 14.55
CA ASN A 409 -26.45 -28.30 13.88
C ASN A 409 -27.05 -29.26 12.85
N PHE A 410 -28.34 -29.62 12.95
CA PHE A 410 -28.86 -30.79 12.20
C PHE A 410 -29.16 -30.53 10.73
N PHE A 411 -28.93 -29.30 10.24
CA PHE A 411 -28.82 -29.02 8.81
C PHE A 411 -27.50 -29.54 8.18
N ASN A 412 -26.55 -30.00 8.98
CA ASN A 412 -25.25 -30.49 8.54
C ASN A 412 -24.98 -31.91 9.09
N THR A 413 -24.83 -32.91 8.21
CA THR A 413 -24.59 -34.31 8.64
C THR A 413 -23.24 -34.53 9.33
N VAL A 414 -22.23 -33.70 9.06
CA VAL A 414 -20.90 -33.77 9.69
C VAL A 414 -20.94 -33.25 11.13
N TRP A 415 -21.92 -32.42 11.48
CA TRP A 415 -22.10 -31.88 12.84
C TRP A 415 -23.10 -32.69 13.68
N THR A 416 -23.84 -33.60 13.06
CA THR A 416 -24.98 -34.31 13.64
C THR A 416 -24.58 -35.61 14.36
N PRO A 417 -24.96 -35.80 15.65
CA PRO A 417 -24.72 -37.04 16.37
C PRO A 417 -25.29 -38.27 15.67
N GLY A 418 -24.49 -39.33 15.55
CA GLY A 418 -24.87 -40.56 14.86
C GLY A 418 -24.78 -40.51 13.32
N LYS A 419 -24.41 -39.35 12.74
CA LYS A 419 -24.12 -39.20 11.30
C LYS A 419 -22.62 -39.07 11.02
N PHE A 420 -21.84 -38.53 11.96
CA PHE A 420 -20.39 -38.39 11.87
C PHE A 420 -19.70 -38.74 13.22
N PRO A 421 -18.44 -39.23 13.26
CA PRO A 421 -17.87 -39.85 14.46
C PRO A 421 -17.29 -38.87 15.51
N ALA A 422 -16.95 -37.63 15.15
CA ALA A 422 -16.20 -36.73 16.02
C ALA A 422 -16.68 -35.27 15.92
N GLY A 423 -16.56 -34.51 17.01
CA GLY A 423 -16.98 -33.10 17.05
C GLY A 423 -18.48 -32.87 16.83
N VAL A 424 -19.33 -33.88 17.00
CA VAL A 424 -20.78 -33.79 16.80
C VAL A 424 -21.52 -33.38 18.06
N SER A 425 -22.58 -32.58 17.94
CA SER A 425 -23.35 -32.10 19.10
C SER A 425 -24.82 -31.81 18.77
N ASP A 426 -25.69 -32.04 19.76
CA ASP A 426 -26.98 -31.37 19.86
C ASP A 426 -26.75 -30.09 20.70
N ASP A 427 -26.73 -28.94 20.04
CA ASP A 427 -26.50 -27.59 20.58
C ASP A 427 -27.54 -27.16 21.63
N TRP A 428 -28.76 -27.70 21.56
CA TRP A 428 -29.79 -27.48 22.58
C TRP A 428 -29.56 -28.35 23.83
N GLY A 429 -28.83 -29.44 23.68
CA GLY A 429 -28.44 -30.38 24.73
C GLY A 429 -29.16 -31.73 24.59
N ALA A 430 -28.38 -32.77 24.25
CA ALA A 430 -28.90 -34.12 24.01
C ALA A 430 -29.65 -34.77 25.20
N THR A 431 -29.42 -34.29 26.43
CA THR A 431 -30.10 -34.74 27.66
C THR A 431 -31.17 -33.76 28.16
N SER A 432 -31.44 -32.68 27.43
CA SER A 432 -32.31 -31.58 27.85
C SER A 432 -33.76 -32.05 28.05
N THR A 433 -34.25 -31.95 29.27
CA THR A 433 -35.66 -32.18 29.66
C THR A 433 -36.51 -30.91 29.49
N ASN A 434 -36.10 -29.98 28.62
CA ASN A 434 -36.91 -28.80 28.30
C ASN A 434 -38.20 -29.24 27.59
N GLN A 435 -39.37 -28.88 28.12
CA GLN A 435 -40.65 -29.33 27.59
C GLN A 435 -40.92 -28.96 26.13
N THR A 436 -40.31 -27.90 25.60
CA THR A 436 -40.60 -27.37 24.25
C THR A 436 -39.59 -27.82 23.20
N CYS A 437 -38.30 -27.82 23.52
CA CYS A 437 -37.22 -28.06 22.56
C CYS A 437 -36.31 -29.24 22.95
N GLY A 438 -36.55 -29.88 24.11
CA GLY A 438 -35.76 -31.01 24.57
C GLY A 438 -35.97 -32.25 23.67
N PRO A 439 -34.89 -32.99 23.34
CA PRO A 439 -34.97 -34.16 22.44
C PRO A 439 -35.30 -35.47 23.17
N VAL A 440 -35.40 -35.48 24.51
CA VAL A 440 -35.50 -36.72 25.29
C VAL A 440 -36.94 -37.28 25.35
N PRO A 441 -37.14 -38.61 25.41
CA PRO A 441 -38.48 -39.23 25.43
C PRO A 441 -39.42 -38.73 26.53
N ALA A 442 -38.88 -38.28 27.66
CA ALA A 442 -39.65 -37.76 28.80
C ALA A 442 -40.44 -36.48 28.48
N VAL A 443 -40.08 -35.74 27.42
CA VAL A 443 -40.77 -34.51 26.98
C VAL A 443 -41.35 -34.62 25.57
N ALA A 444 -41.29 -35.80 24.94
CA ALA A 444 -41.73 -35.98 23.55
C ALA A 444 -43.23 -35.67 23.30
N ALA A 445 -44.06 -35.67 24.35
CA ALA A 445 -45.48 -35.31 24.26
C ALA A 445 -45.75 -33.79 24.24
N THR A 446 -44.78 -32.96 24.65
CA THR A 446 -44.89 -31.49 24.71
C THR A 446 -43.88 -30.78 23.80
N SER A 447 -42.84 -31.50 23.38
CA SER A 447 -41.72 -30.96 22.61
C SER A 447 -42.08 -30.82 21.14
N ILE A 448 -41.82 -29.65 20.56
CA ILE A 448 -41.94 -29.37 19.13
C ILE A 448 -40.67 -29.79 18.36
N ARG A 449 -39.69 -30.40 19.03
CA ARG A 449 -38.38 -30.76 18.49
C ARG A 449 -38.48 -31.70 17.29
N LEU A 450 -37.94 -31.28 16.16
CA LEU A 450 -37.81 -32.10 14.95
C LEU A 450 -36.68 -33.13 15.11
N SER A 451 -36.83 -34.31 14.48
CA SER A 451 -35.74 -35.29 14.41
C SER A 451 -34.58 -34.79 13.54
N ALA A 452 -33.38 -35.33 13.73
CA ALA A 452 -32.21 -34.93 12.93
C ALA A 452 -32.44 -35.10 11.42
N ASP A 453 -33.05 -36.21 11.00
CA ASP A 453 -33.38 -36.46 9.60
C ASP A 453 -34.40 -35.44 9.06
N ALA A 454 -35.46 -35.15 9.82
CA ALA A 454 -36.47 -34.16 9.39
C ALA A 454 -35.89 -32.74 9.27
N GLN A 455 -34.91 -32.36 10.10
CA GLN A 455 -34.22 -31.08 9.99
C GLN A 455 -33.31 -31.03 8.75
N TYR A 456 -32.61 -32.12 8.46
CA TYR A 456 -31.76 -32.24 7.27
C TYR A 456 -32.56 -32.20 5.96
N ASP A 457 -33.67 -32.95 5.92
CA ASP A 457 -34.56 -33.00 4.76
C ASP A 457 -35.24 -31.64 4.52
N LEU A 458 -35.67 -30.96 5.59
CA LEU A 458 -36.22 -29.60 5.53
C LEU A 458 -35.17 -28.59 5.05
N GLY A 459 -33.95 -28.65 5.59
CA GLY A 459 -32.83 -27.82 5.12
C GLY A 459 -32.59 -28.01 3.62
N THR A 460 -32.51 -29.26 3.18
CA THR A 460 -32.34 -29.60 1.76
C THR A 460 -33.47 -29.07 0.89
N ALA A 461 -34.72 -29.21 1.34
CA ALA A 461 -35.89 -28.70 0.62
C ALA A 461 -35.90 -27.18 0.48
N TYR A 462 -35.64 -26.44 1.57
CA TYR A 462 -35.64 -24.97 1.54
C TYR A 462 -34.43 -24.39 0.82
N MET A 463 -33.24 -24.99 0.96
CA MET A 463 -32.05 -24.57 0.21
C MET A 463 -32.19 -24.84 -1.29
N ALA A 464 -32.58 -26.06 -1.69
CA ALA A 464 -32.77 -26.38 -3.10
C ALA A 464 -33.89 -25.54 -3.73
N GLY A 465 -35.02 -25.38 -3.03
CA GLY A 465 -36.17 -24.59 -3.51
C GLY A 465 -35.83 -23.12 -3.74
N TRP A 466 -35.02 -22.53 -2.87
CA TRP A 466 -34.58 -21.14 -3.01
C TRP A 466 -33.69 -20.90 -4.23
N PHE A 467 -32.66 -21.74 -4.46
CA PHE A 467 -31.79 -21.58 -5.63
C PHE A 467 -32.50 -21.93 -6.93
N ARG A 468 -33.38 -22.94 -6.91
CA ARG A 468 -34.25 -23.27 -8.06
C ARG A 468 -35.18 -22.12 -8.42
N LEU A 469 -35.72 -21.41 -7.44
CA LEU A 469 -36.53 -20.21 -7.64
C LEU A 469 -35.72 -19.02 -8.18
N THR A 470 -34.57 -18.73 -7.59
CA THR A 470 -33.83 -17.47 -7.80
C THR A 470 -32.84 -17.50 -8.97
N LEU A 471 -32.28 -18.68 -9.29
CA LEU A 471 -31.39 -18.89 -10.44
C LEU A 471 -32.10 -19.66 -11.57
N GLY A 472 -32.86 -20.70 -11.22
CA GLY A 472 -33.57 -21.55 -12.19
C GLY A 472 -34.89 -21.00 -12.74
N ASP A 473 -35.34 -19.85 -12.21
CA ASP A 473 -36.64 -19.24 -12.51
C ASP A 473 -37.87 -20.14 -12.21
N GLU A 474 -37.72 -21.15 -11.34
CA GLU A 474 -38.77 -22.10 -10.99
C GLU A 474 -39.83 -21.48 -10.06
N LYS A 475 -40.68 -20.63 -10.63
CA LYS A 475 -41.66 -19.80 -9.91
C LYS A 475 -42.66 -20.58 -9.06
N GLN A 476 -42.85 -21.89 -9.28
CA GLN A 476 -43.71 -22.71 -8.41
C GLN A 476 -43.21 -22.74 -6.96
N PHE A 477 -41.94 -22.46 -6.68
CA PHE A 477 -41.41 -22.38 -5.31
C PHE A 477 -41.56 -20.98 -4.67
N LEU A 478 -42.04 -19.96 -5.38
CA LEU A 478 -42.22 -18.61 -4.83
C LEU A 478 -43.11 -18.55 -3.57
N PRO A 479 -44.23 -19.30 -3.47
CA PRO A 479 -45.05 -19.35 -2.26
C PRO A 479 -44.30 -19.79 -0.98
N MET A 480 -43.17 -20.50 -1.11
CA MET A 480 -42.35 -20.87 0.06
C MET A 480 -41.61 -19.69 0.70
N PHE A 481 -41.56 -18.52 0.05
CA PHE A 481 -40.71 -17.38 0.47
C PHE A 481 -41.40 -16.01 0.35
N ASP A 482 -42.60 -15.95 -0.24
CA ASP A 482 -43.36 -14.72 -0.49
C ASP A 482 -44.23 -14.27 0.69
N GLY A 483 -44.11 -14.91 1.85
CA GLY A 483 -44.91 -14.59 3.04
C GLY A 483 -46.32 -15.19 3.06
N SER A 484 -46.67 -16.09 2.14
CA SER A 484 -47.92 -16.87 2.20
C SER A 484 -47.89 -18.03 3.21
N GLY A 485 -46.70 -18.57 3.53
CA GLY A 485 -46.52 -19.70 4.44
C GLY A 485 -46.73 -21.07 3.81
N THR A 486 -46.80 -21.16 2.47
CA THR A 486 -46.90 -22.44 1.75
C THR A 486 -45.64 -23.28 1.98
N ARG A 487 -45.81 -24.59 2.21
CA ARG A 487 -44.69 -25.53 2.39
C ARG A 487 -44.74 -26.67 1.37
N PRO A 488 -43.61 -27.27 0.97
CA PRO A 488 -43.60 -28.45 0.12
C PRO A 488 -44.05 -29.70 0.89
N GLU A 489 -44.75 -30.63 0.24
CA GLU A 489 -45.25 -31.87 0.89
C GLU A 489 -44.15 -32.66 1.61
N VAL A 490 -42.91 -32.63 1.09
CA VAL A 490 -41.75 -33.35 1.63
C VAL A 490 -41.41 -33.02 3.09
N VAL A 491 -41.74 -31.83 3.60
CA VAL A 491 -41.47 -31.46 5.01
C VAL A 491 -42.62 -31.84 5.95
N GLY A 492 -43.66 -32.50 5.44
CA GLY A 492 -44.78 -33.03 6.22
C GLY A 492 -45.47 -31.95 7.06
N ASN A 493 -45.65 -32.22 8.35
CA ASN A 493 -46.33 -31.33 9.30
C ASN A 493 -45.36 -30.36 10.02
N ALA A 494 -44.18 -30.10 9.48
CA ALA A 494 -43.28 -29.09 10.05
C ALA A 494 -43.97 -27.70 10.09
N ASP A 495 -43.84 -27.03 11.24
CA ASP A 495 -44.27 -25.65 11.43
C ASP A 495 -43.14 -24.73 10.93
N VAL A 496 -43.34 -24.20 9.72
CA VAL A 496 -42.44 -23.25 9.07
C VAL A 496 -43.20 -21.96 8.80
N ARG A 497 -42.63 -20.83 9.24
CA ARG A 497 -43.30 -19.52 9.20
C ARG A 497 -42.47 -18.54 8.39
N THR A 498 -43.09 -17.98 7.34
CA THR A 498 -42.42 -17.09 6.40
C THR A 498 -42.86 -15.65 6.60
N VAL A 499 -41.90 -14.73 6.68
CA VAL A 499 -42.15 -13.29 6.73
C VAL A 499 -41.35 -12.65 5.62
N THR A 500 -41.96 -11.77 4.84
CA THR A 500 -41.32 -11.18 3.68
C THR A 500 -41.44 -9.66 3.63
N THR A 501 -40.65 -9.07 2.76
CA THR A 501 -40.83 -7.70 2.27
C THR A 501 -40.77 -7.79 0.75
N ALA A 502 -41.86 -7.45 0.08
CA ALA A 502 -41.91 -7.56 -1.38
C ALA A 502 -40.92 -6.57 -2.05
N PRO A 503 -40.40 -6.92 -3.24
CA PRO A 503 -39.56 -6.02 -4.05
C PRO A 503 -40.23 -4.67 -4.31
N SER A 504 -39.45 -3.59 -4.50
CA SER A 504 -40.00 -2.24 -4.70
C SER A 504 -40.91 -2.10 -5.93
N SER A 505 -40.70 -2.90 -6.99
CA SER A 505 -41.59 -2.97 -8.16
C SER A 505 -42.97 -3.57 -7.86
N ALA A 506 -43.05 -4.42 -6.84
CA ALA A 506 -44.24 -5.17 -6.43
C ALA A 506 -44.83 -4.67 -5.11
N ARG A 507 -44.45 -3.46 -4.66
CA ARG A 507 -44.77 -2.96 -3.30
C ARG A 507 -45.14 -1.47 -3.26
N SER A 508 -46.12 -1.15 -2.41
CA SER A 508 -46.46 0.23 -2.03
C SER A 508 -46.64 0.33 -0.51
N THR A 509 -45.56 0.63 0.21
CA THR A 509 -45.56 0.82 1.67
C THR A 509 -46.44 1.98 2.08
N LEU A 510 -47.45 1.74 2.91
CA LEU A 510 -48.31 2.78 3.48
C LEU A 510 -47.66 3.43 4.70
N THR A 511 -47.03 2.63 5.56
CA THR A 511 -46.18 3.06 6.68
C THR A 511 -45.26 1.90 7.11
N SER A 512 -43.98 2.17 7.40
CA SER A 512 -43.07 1.17 7.98
C SER A 512 -43.22 1.03 9.50
N PHE A 513 -43.88 2.02 10.15
CA PHE A 513 -43.99 2.18 11.61
C PHE A 513 -42.66 2.44 12.37
N GLU A 514 -41.56 2.68 11.67
CA GLU A 514 -40.23 2.95 12.25
C GLU A 514 -40.09 4.35 12.88
N SER A 515 -41.02 5.27 12.61
CA SER A 515 -40.98 6.66 13.10
C SER A 515 -42.38 7.26 13.23
N THR A 516 -42.48 8.42 13.90
CA THR A 516 -43.76 9.12 14.08
C THR A 516 -44.26 9.68 12.75
N SER A 517 -45.54 9.46 12.45
CA SER A 517 -46.14 9.85 11.17
C SER A 517 -47.51 10.47 11.38
N SER A 518 -47.78 11.59 10.69
CA SER A 518 -49.10 12.24 10.70
C SER A 518 -50.21 11.41 10.03
N LEU A 519 -49.84 10.35 9.29
CA LEU A 519 -50.78 9.38 8.74
C LEU A 519 -51.35 8.45 9.83
N VAL A 520 -50.57 8.20 10.88
CA VAL A 520 -50.87 7.27 11.98
C VAL A 520 -51.47 8.05 13.15
N ARG A 521 -52.70 7.70 13.54
CA ARG A 521 -53.44 8.37 14.63
C ARG A 521 -54.00 7.33 15.59
N THR A 522 -53.96 7.60 16.89
CA THR A 522 -54.65 6.76 17.88
C THR A 522 -56.04 7.31 18.22
N SER A 523 -56.92 6.43 18.70
CA SER A 523 -58.23 6.80 19.27
C SER A 523 -58.63 5.83 20.38
N GLY A 524 -59.57 6.24 21.23
CA GLY A 524 -59.99 5.43 22.39
C GLY A 524 -58.90 5.36 23.46
N LEU A 525 -58.93 4.29 24.25
CA LEU A 525 -57.98 4.06 25.35
C LEU A 525 -56.70 3.36 24.85
N ALA A 526 -55.94 4.02 23.97
CA ALA A 526 -54.72 3.46 23.39
C ALA A 526 -53.60 4.47 23.10
N THR A 527 -52.36 3.98 23.11
CA THR A 527 -51.15 4.72 22.70
C THR A 527 -50.40 3.94 21.62
N ALA A 528 -49.72 4.67 20.72
CA ALA A 528 -48.87 4.12 19.69
C ALA A 528 -47.57 4.93 19.67
N GLN A 529 -46.44 4.29 19.96
CA GLN A 529 -45.15 4.97 20.08
C GLN A 529 -44.05 4.18 19.36
N PRO A 530 -43.31 4.80 18.42
CA PRO A 530 -42.10 4.21 17.87
C PRO A 530 -41.07 3.91 18.95
N CYS A 531 -40.47 2.74 18.87
CA CYS A 531 -39.42 2.24 19.73
C CYS A 531 -38.33 1.58 18.86
N ALA A 532 -37.14 1.39 19.42
CA ALA A 532 -36.07 0.60 18.81
C ALA A 532 -35.19 0.00 19.92
N SER A 533 -34.47 -1.09 19.62
CA SER A 533 -33.53 -1.74 20.54
C SER A 533 -34.13 -2.26 21.87
N LEU A 534 -33.30 -3.00 22.60
CA LEU A 534 -33.49 -3.33 24.02
C LEU A 534 -33.09 -2.17 24.96
N THR A 535 -33.58 -2.25 26.20
CA THR A 535 -33.08 -1.44 27.32
C THR A 535 -31.61 -1.74 27.66
N GLY A 536 -30.97 -0.90 28.48
CA GLY A 536 -29.61 -1.13 28.97
C GLY A 536 -28.47 -0.78 28.00
N ARG A 537 -28.76 -0.06 26.90
CA ARG A 537 -27.75 0.50 25.99
C ARG A 537 -26.88 1.52 26.74
N THR A 538 -25.56 1.52 26.48
CA THR A 538 -24.60 2.38 27.20
C THR A 538 -24.58 3.82 26.67
N ILE A 539 -25.05 4.04 25.44
CA ILE A 539 -25.25 5.37 24.87
C ILE A 539 -26.76 5.69 24.83
N PRO A 540 -27.18 6.92 25.21
CA PRO A 540 -28.59 7.34 25.16
C PRO A 540 -29.21 7.16 23.77
N ALA A 541 -30.26 6.35 23.67
CA ALA A 541 -30.97 6.10 22.42
C ALA A 541 -31.95 7.24 22.07
N ALA A 542 -32.09 7.53 20.76
CA ALA A 542 -33.03 8.55 20.26
C ALA A 542 -34.51 8.11 20.31
N ALA A 543 -34.77 6.81 20.46
CA ALA A 543 -36.09 6.21 20.63
C ALA A 543 -36.13 5.40 21.93
N PRO A 544 -37.30 5.22 22.58
CA PRO A 544 -37.42 4.33 23.72
C PRO A 544 -37.13 2.88 23.32
N ALA A 545 -36.67 2.08 24.28
CA ALA A 545 -36.52 0.64 24.10
C ALA A 545 -37.85 -0.04 23.75
N CYS A 546 -37.84 -0.98 22.82
CA CYS A 546 -39.02 -1.80 22.52
C CYS A 546 -39.31 -2.84 23.60
N SER A 547 -38.27 -3.41 24.23
CA SER A 547 -38.42 -4.45 25.25
C SER A 547 -37.33 -4.41 26.33
N THR A 548 -37.64 -5.07 27.44
CA THR A 548 -36.82 -5.28 28.64
C THR A 548 -36.36 -6.75 28.81
N LEU A 549 -36.85 -7.66 27.95
CA LEU A 549 -36.53 -9.08 27.97
C LEU A 549 -35.04 -9.36 27.71
N ALA A 550 -34.62 -10.58 28.02
CA ALA A 550 -33.29 -11.07 27.66
C ALA A 550 -33.13 -11.10 26.12
N SER A 551 -31.90 -10.88 25.64
CA SER A 551 -31.59 -10.80 24.21
C SER A 551 -32.08 -12.02 23.43
N SER A 552 -31.97 -13.21 24.02
CA SER A 552 -32.41 -14.46 23.39
C SER A 552 -33.91 -14.51 23.04
N GLN A 553 -34.75 -13.67 23.66
CA GLN A 553 -36.21 -13.64 23.48
C GLN A 553 -36.70 -12.57 22.50
N VAL A 554 -35.81 -11.78 21.91
CA VAL A 554 -36.20 -10.58 21.12
C VAL A 554 -35.31 -10.38 19.87
N PRO A 555 -35.32 -11.32 18.91
CA PRO A 555 -34.38 -11.35 17.78
C PRO A 555 -34.21 -10.01 17.05
N HIS A 556 -35.32 -9.31 16.79
CA HIS A 556 -35.35 -7.99 16.13
C HIS A 556 -34.57 -6.88 16.86
N TRP A 557 -34.37 -6.97 18.18
CA TRP A 557 -33.88 -5.88 19.02
C TRP A 557 -32.55 -6.19 19.73
N THR A 558 -31.95 -7.34 19.41
CA THR A 558 -30.70 -7.79 20.01
C THR A 558 -29.57 -6.76 19.78
N PRO A 559 -28.61 -6.62 20.72
CA PRO A 559 -27.38 -5.90 20.45
C PRO A 559 -26.47 -6.76 19.58
N ALA A 560 -25.99 -6.23 18.46
CA ALA A 560 -24.96 -6.88 17.66
C ALA A 560 -23.57 -6.64 18.27
N SER A 561 -22.70 -7.64 18.18
CA SER A 561 -21.37 -7.64 18.79
C SER A 561 -20.51 -6.41 18.46
N ASN A 562 -20.41 -6.05 17.17
CA ASN A 562 -19.63 -4.89 16.73
C ASN A 562 -20.47 -3.61 16.60
N GLY A 563 -21.64 -3.59 17.26
CA GLY A 563 -22.70 -2.61 17.06
C GLY A 563 -23.61 -2.40 18.28
N GLY A 564 -23.10 -2.61 19.50
CA GLY A 564 -23.89 -2.72 20.72
C GLY A 564 -24.79 -1.52 21.06
N ASN A 565 -24.53 -0.34 20.50
CA ASN A 565 -25.38 0.86 20.64
C ASN A 565 -26.14 1.26 19.37
N VAL A 566 -25.90 0.59 18.23
CA VAL A 566 -26.61 0.89 16.97
C VAL A 566 -28.09 0.51 17.12
N PRO A 567 -29.05 1.40 16.77
CA PRO A 567 -30.47 1.12 16.86
C PRO A 567 -30.86 -0.16 16.10
N ALA A 568 -31.53 -1.10 16.77
CA ALA A 568 -32.01 -2.35 16.20
C ALA A 568 -33.52 -2.27 15.91
N THR A 569 -33.92 -2.70 14.70
CA THR A 569 -35.28 -2.79 14.14
C THR A 569 -36.32 -1.85 14.77
N PRO A 570 -36.40 -0.58 14.33
CA PRO A 570 -37.43 0.32 14.81
C PRO A 570 -38.84 -0.20 14.43
N VAL A 571 -39.78 -0.12 15.35
CA VAL A 571 -41.20 -0.50 15.16
C VAL A 571 -42.11 0.42 15.98
N THR A 572 -43.42 0.35 15.79
CA THR A 572 -44.37 1.02 16.70
C THR A 572 -44.92 0.04 17.73
N ARG A 573 -44.72 0.33 19.03
CA ARG A 573 -45.39 -0.34 20.15
C ARG A 573 -46.78 0.28 20.31
N PHE A 574 -47.83 -0.51 20.11
CA PHE A 574 -49.23 -0.14 20.28
C PHE A 574 -49.77 -0.80 21.55
N THR A 575 -50.34 -0.02 22.47
CA THR A 575 -50.87 -0.51 23.75
C THR A 575 -52.28 0.03 23.99
N TRP A 576 -53.15 -0.75 24.64
CA TRP A 576 -54.53 -0.35 24.94
C TRP A 576 -55.01 -0.88 26.30
N THR A 577 -55.91 -0.11 26.93
CA THR A 577 -56.53 -0.44 28.22
C THR A 577 -58.05 -0.63 28.12
N GLY A 578 -58.57 -0.76 26.90
CA GLY A 578 -59.96 -1.12 26.62
C GLY A 578 -60.21 -1.45 25.16
N ASP A 579 -61.33 -2.12 24.89
CA ASP A 579 -61.80 -2.61 23.58
C ASP A 579 -62.06 -1.53 22.51
N THR A 580 -62.12 -0.26 22.91
CA THR A 580 -62.25 0.89 22.00
C THR A 580 -60.90 1.48 21.55
N GLY A 581 -59.78 0.99 22.09
CA GLY A 581 -58.44 1.43 21.70
C GLY A 581 -58.15 1.09 20.24
N ALA A 582 -57.72 2.05 19.43
CA ALA A 582 -57.41 1.80 18.02
C ALA A 582 -56.27 2.66 17.49
N VAL A 583 -55.58 2.16 16.46
CA VAL A 583 -54.68 2.92 15.60
C VAL A 583 -55.21 2.95 14.16
N LEU A 584 -55.19 4.14 13.56
CA LEU A 584 -55.74 4.46 12.25
C LEU A 584 -54.59 4.92 11.34
N VAL A 585 -54.39 4.24 10.21
CA VAL A 585 -53.46 4.65 9.16
C VAL A 585 -54.25 5.26 8.01
N THR A 586 -54.00 6.54 7.74
CA THR A 586 -54.61 7.28 6.65
C THR A 586 -53.86 6.99 5.35
N VAL A 587 -54.54 6.47 4.33
CA VAL A 587 -53.88 6.07 3.08
C VAL A 587 -53.62 7.32 2.20
N PRO A 588 -52.34 7.64 1.89
CA PRO A 588 -51.99 8.79 1.06
C PRO A 588 -52.63 8.71 -0.32
N LYS A 589 -53.04 9.85 -0.91
CA LYS A 589 -53.73 9.88 -2.21
C LYS A 589 -53.01 9.09 -3.31
N ALA A 590 -51.69 9.10 -3.33
CA ALA A 590 -50.86 8.39 -4.32
C ALA A 590 -50.74 6.87 -4.09
N LYS A 591 -51.29 6.33 -2.99
CA LYS A 591 -51.16 4.91 -2.58
C LYS A 591 -52.52 4.24 -2.29
N ARG A 592 -53.61 4.83 -2.80
CA ARG A 592 -54.99 4.35 -2.57
C ARG A 592 -55.45 3.30 -3.55
N ASP A 593 -54.88 3.32 -4.75
CA ASP A 593 -55.16 2.33 -5.77
C ASP A 593 -54.38 1.06 -5.46
N ALA A 594 -55.12 0.04 -5.03
CA ALA A 594 -54.63 -1.30 -4.74
C ALA A 594 -54.97 -2.30 -5.87
N THR A 595 -55.48 -1.84 -7.01
CA THR A 595 -55.98 -2.74 -8.08
C THR A 595 -54.91 -3.63 -8.68
N GLY A 596 -53.66 -3.17 -8.72
CA GLY A 596 -52.49 -3.88 -9.24
C GLY A 596 -51.70 -4.67 -8.19
N PHE A 597 -52.22 -4.86 -6.97
CA PHE A 597 -51.55 -5.63 -5.91
C PHE A 597 -52.37 -6.85 -5.48
N ASP A 598 -51.70 -7.90 -5.01
CA ASP A 598 -52.34 -9.16 -4.62
C ASP A 598 -52.95 -9.06 -3.22
N ARG A 599 -52.33 -8.30 -2.31
CA ARG A 599 -52.70 -8.23 -0.89
C ARG A 599 -52.33 -6.91 -0.21
N LEU A 600 -53.04 -6.61 0.88
CA LEU A 600 -52.52 -5.79 1.98
C LEU A 600 -51.72 -6.71 2.90
N SER A 601 -50.47 -6.37 3.21
CA SER A 601 -49.67 -7.04 4.23
C SER A 601 -49.39 -6.12 5.42
N LEU A 602 -49.27 -6.72 6.60
CA LEU A 602 -48.89 -6.08 7.86
C LEU A 602 -48.03 -7.05 8.68
N LYS A 603 -46.96 -6.57 9.31
CA LYS A 603 -46.16 -7.36 10.26
C LYS A 603 -46.54 -7.00 11.70
N VAL A 604 -46.91 -8.00 12.52
CA VAL A 604 -47.28 -7.79 13.93
C VAL A 604 -46.70 -8.85 14.87
N ALA A 605 -46.54 -8.52 16.15
CA ALA A 605 -46.26 -9.48 17.21
C ALA A 605 -46.96 -9.08 18.51
N ALA A 606 -47.29 -10.06 19.35
CA ALA A 606 -47.72 -9.80 20.73
C ALA A 606 -46.59 -9.16 21.55
N ASP A 607 -46.94 -8.16 22.37
CA ASP A 607 -45.99 -7.40 23.19
C ASP A 607 -45.33 -8.24 24.32
N GLU A 608 -44.21 -7.74 24.86
CA GLU A 608 -43.54 -8.37 26.01
C GLU A 608 -44.44 -8.54 27.26
N THR A 609 -45.48 -7.71 27.41
CA THR A 609 -46.48 -7.75 28.49
C THR A 609 -47.60 -8.75 28.25
N VAL A 610 -47.82 -9.19 27.01
CA VAL A 610 -48.83 -10.21 26.69
C VAL A 610 -48.36 -11.56 27.22
N VAL A 611 -49.22 -12.18 28.03
CA VAL A 611 -48.95 -13.45 28.72
C VAL A 611 -48.97 -14.60 27.71
N THR A 612 -50.13 -14.87 27.11
CA THR A 612 -50.36 -15.96 26.15
C THR A 612 -50.56 -15.42 24.73
N GLY A 613 -51.60 -14.63 24.49
CA GLY A 613 -51.88 -14.03 23.19
C GLY A 613 -53.00 -13.00 23.27
N THR A 614 -52.90 -11.95 22.47
CA THR A 614 -53.85 -10.83 22.38
C THR A 614 -54.49 -10.82 20.99
N ASP A 615 -55.34 -9.85 20.64
CA ASP A 615 -55.89 -9.76 19.29
C ASP A 615 -56.21 -8.33 18.85
N LEU A 616 -56.33 -8.13 17.54
CA LEU A 616 -56.72 -6.88 16.91
C LEU A 616 -57.76 -7.19 15.82
N THR A 617 -58.75 -6.31 15.65
CA THR A 617 -59.58 -6.30 14.45
C THR A 617 -58.94 -5.38 13.42
N LEU A 618 -58.45 -5.95 12.32
CA LEU A 618 -57.97 -5.21 11.15
C LEU A 618 -59.17 -4.87 10.27
N ALA A 619 -59.36 -3.59 9.98
CA ALA A 619 -60.39 -3.09 9.09
C ALA A 619 -59.78 -2.24 7.96
N VAL A 620 -60.34 -2.36 6.76
CA VAL A 620 -59.96 -1.59 5.56
C VAL A 620 -61.19 -0.83 5.09
N LYS A 621 -61.02 0.46 4.75
CA LYS A 621 -62.12 1.35 4.36
C LYS A 621 -61.81 2.12 3.07
N ASP A 622 -62.77 2.12 2.16
CA ASP A 622 -62.67 2.77 0.85
C ASP A 622 -63.15 4.24 0.83
N GLY A 623 -63.21 4.80 -0.38
CA GLY A 623 -63.65 6.16 -0.64
C GLY A 623 -65.16 6.39 -0.65
N SER A 624 -65.96 5.33 -0.81
CA SER A 624 -67.41 5.35 -0.67
C SER A 624 -67.84 5.32 0.80
N GLY A 625 -66.99 4.77 1.66
CA GLY A 625 -67.23 4.52 3.07
C GLY A 625 -67.47 3.04 3.41
N ALA A 626 -67.51 2.15 2.40
CA ALA A 626 -67.57 0.71 2.61
C ALA A 626 -66.35 0.24 3.41
N THR A 627 -66.57 -0.75 4.28
CA THR A 627 -65.57 -1.23 5.23
C THR A 627 -65.62 -2.75 5.30
N TRP A 628 -64.46 -3.39 5.17
CA TRP A 628 -64.26 -4.81 5.47
C TRP A 628 -63.45 -4.92 6.76
N SER A 629 -63.65 -5.99 7.54
CA SER A 629 -62.86 -6.23 8.75
C SER A 629 -62.78 -7.70 9.13
N SER A 630 -61.64 -8.11 9.68
CA SER A 630 -61.44 -9.42 10.32
C SER A 630 -60.60 -9.29 11.59
N LYS A 631 -60.73 -10.24 12.51
CA LYS A 631 -59.72 -10.47 13.56
C LYS A 631 -58.39 -10.83 12.90
N VAL A 632 -57.27 -10.37 13.45
CA VAL A 632 -55.92 -10.72 13.02
C VAL A 632 -55.68 -12.21 13.26
N SER A 633 -56.12 -12.75 14.40
CA SER A 633 -56.09 -14.19 14.68
C SER A 633 -56.80 -15.06 13.63
N ALA A 634 -57.82 -14.54 12.93
CA ALA A 634 -58.53 -15.25 11.86
C ALA A 634 -57.84 -15.13 10.48
N LEU A 635 -56.82 -14.27 10.35
CA LEU A 635 -56.01 -14.10 9.14
C LEU A 635 -54.65 -14.82 9.27
N ASN A 636 -54.06 -14.77 10.45
CA ASN A 636 -52.91 -15.59 10.85
C ASN A 636 -53.03 -15.90 12.36
N PRO A 637 -53.30 -17.16 12.75
CA PRO A 637 -53.53 -17.54 14.15
C PRO A 637 -52.30 -17.38 15.04
N TYR A 638 -51.10 -17.35 14.46
CA TYR A 638 -49.85 -17.19 15.20
C TYR A 638 -49.46 -15.72 15.44
N ALA A 639 -50.11 -14.76 14.78
CA ALA A 639 -49.58 -13.40 14.65
C ALA A 639 -49.58 -12.57 15.94
N LEU A 640 -50.54 -12.81 16.84
CA LEU A 640 -50.64 -12.12 18.13
C LEU A 640 -50.58 -13.07 19.32
N VAL A 641 -49.85 -14.18 19.15
CA VAL A 641 -49.60 -15.19 20.20
C VAL A 641 -48.10 -15.26 20.51
N ARG A 642 -47.73 -15.45 21.78
CA ARG A 642 -46.33 -15.63 22.17
C ARG A 642 -45.82 -17.00 21.71
N LEU A 643 -44.56 -17.08 21.25
CA LEU A 643 -44.00 -18.35 20.77
C LEU A 643 -43.83 -19.39 21.90
N PRO A 644 -43.78 -20.71 21.56
CA PRO A 644 -43.81 -21.79 22.55
C PRO A 644 -42.70 -21.74 23.61
N ALA A 645 -43.06 -22.09 24.85
CA ALA A 645 -42.15 -22.23 25.99
C ALA A 645 -42.73 -23.26 27.00
N PRO A 646 -41.91 -23.78 27.95
CA PRO A 646 -42.37 -24.66 29.03
C PRO A 646 -43.42 -23.97 29.91
N SER A 647 -44.30 -24.74 30.56
CA SER A 647 -45.35 -24.15 31.40
C SER A 647 -44.76 -23.40 32.62
N ASP A 648 -43.71 -23.93 33.23
CA ASP A 648 -43.01 -23.40 34.41
C ASP A 648 -42.08 -22.20 34.15
N SER A 649 -42.15 -21.61 32.95
CA SER A 649 -41.12 -20.77 32.31
C SER A 649 -40.51 -19.64 33.17
N THR A 650 -39.41 -19.95 33.85
CA THR A 650 -38.33 -19.01 34.19
C THR A 650 -37.29 -18.85 33.06
N THR A 651 -37.52 -19.47 31.89
CA THR A 651 -36.54 -19.50 30.79
C THR A 651 -36.37 -18.15 30.09
N THR A 652 -35.10 -17.78 29.88
CA THR A 652 -34.67 -16.58 29.17
C THR A 652 -34.36 -16.81 27.69
N VAL A 653 -34.49 -18.05 27.18
CA VAL A 653 -34.07 -18.43 25.80
C VAL A 653 -35.25 -18.64 24.85
N LEU A 654 -36.40 -19.10 25.37
CA LEU A 654 -37.62 -19.34 24.60
C LEU A 654 -38.63 -18.19 24.75
N LYS A 655 -39.87 -18.38 24.29
CA LYS A 655 -40.94 -17.37 24.30
C LYS A 655 -40.59 -16.12 23.47
N LYS A 656 -39.85 -16.32 22.38
CA LYS A 656 -39.33 -15.25 21.54
C LYS A 656 -40.46 -14.38 20.97
N ILE A 657 -40.20 -13.09 20.80
CA ILE A 657 -41.10 -12.14 20.13
C ILE A 657 -40.60 -11.96 18.69
N VAL A 658 -41.36 -12.49 17.75
CA VAL A 658 -41.05 -12.47 16.32
C VAL A 658 -42.26 -11.91 15.57
N LEU A 659 -42.04 -10.85 14.79
CA LEU A 659 -43.04 -10.28 13.90
C LEU A 659 -43.51 -11.34 12.90
N GLN A 660 -44.82 -11.61 12.88
CA GLN A 660 -45.48 -12.49 11.93
C GLN A 660 -46.19 -11.65 10.86
N GLN A 661 -46.26 -12.18 9.64
CA GLN A 661 -46.97 -11.52 8.54
C GLN A 661 -48.46 -11.86 8.54
N VAL A 662 -49.29 -10.83 8.38
CA VAL A 662 -50.75 -10.90 8.25
C VAL A 662 -51.10 -10.40 6.86
N ASN A 663 -51.78 -11.21 6.07
CA ASN A 663 -52.14 -10.90 4.69
C ASN A 663 -53.66 -10.79 4.53
N VAL A 664 -54.12 -9.82 3.72
CA VAL A 664 -55.51 -9.70 3.27
C VAL A 664 -55.51 -9.56 1.76
N ALA A 665 -55.96 -10.58 1.04
CA ALA A 665 -55.99 -10.55 -0.42
C ALA A 665 -56.90 -9.41 -0.94
N THR A 666 -56.49 -8.73 -2.02
CA THR A 666 -57.31 -7.67 -2.62
C THR A 666 -58.57 -8.22 -3.28
N SER A 667 -58.58 -9.50 -3.66
CA SER A 667 -59.80 -10.25 -4.02
C SER A 667 -60.82 -10.26 -2.88
N THR A 668 -60.41 -10.64 -1.66
CA THR A 668 -61.29 -10.64 -0.47
C THR A 668 -61.91 -9.26 -0.20
N LEU A 669 -61.17 -8.18 -0.44
CA LEU A 669 -61.70 -6.81 -0.32
C LEU A 669 -62.72 -6.48 -1.43
N LYS A 670 -62.45 -6.86 -2.68
CA LYS A 670 -63.37 -6.69 -3.82
C LYS A 670 -64.66 -7.50 -3.61
N ASP A 671 -64.55 -8.74 -3.15
CA ASP A 671 -65.68 -9.65 -2.89
C ASP A 671 -66.54 -9.16 -1.71
N ALA A 672 -65.94 -8.45 -0.76
CA ALA A 672 -66.65 -7.73 0.30
C ALA A 672 -67.27 -6.38 -0.16
N GLY A 673 -67.14 -6.03 -1.44
CA GLY A 673 -67.77 -4.86 -2.04
C GLY A 673 -67.02 -3.54 -1.87
N LEU A 674 -65.71 -3.56 -1.55
CA LEU A 674 -64.90 -2.34 -1.43
C LEU A 674 -64.37 -1.90 -2.80
N ASP A 675 -64.39 -0.59 -3.05
CA ASP A 675 -63.63 0.00 -4.15
C ASP A 675 -62.14 0.06 -3.81
N VAL A 676 -61.41 -0.99 -4.21
CA VAL A 676 -59.96 -1.06 -4.00
C VAL A 676 -59.15 -0.07 -4.85
N SER A 677 -59.77 0.74 -5.72
CA SER A 677 -59.07 1.82 -6.44
C SER A 677 -58.96 3.13 -5.63
N ASP A 678 -59.74 3.28 -4.55
CA ASP A 678 -59.67 4.42 -3.62
C ASP A 678 -59.75 3.96 -2.15
N VAL A 679 -58.83 3.09 -1.72
CA VAL A 679 -58.71 2.74 -0.29
C VAL A 679 -58.19 3.95 0.49
N ARG A 680 -58.88 4.35 1.58
CA ARG A 680 -58.59 5.60 2.31
C ARG A 680 -58.12 5.43 3.75
N GLU A 681 -58.46 4.34 4.41
CA GLU A 681 -58.04 4.09 5.80
C GLU A 681 -57.83 2.58 6.05
N VAL A 682 -56.77 2.26 6.78
CA VAL A 682 -56.60 0.96 7.45
C VAL A 682 -56.65 1.22 8.95
N ARG A 683 -57.37 0.40 9.71
CA ARG A 683 -57.58 0.57 11.15
C ARG A 683 -57.33 -0.74 11.87
N LEU A 684 -56.60 -0.68 12.98
CA LEU A 684 -56.43 -1.78 13.92
C LEU A 684 -57.12 -1.38 15.22
N THR A 685 -58.19 -2.09 15.60
CA THR A 685 -58.93 -1.88 16.85
C THR A 685 -58.62 -3.02 17.82
N ALA A 686 -58.49 -2.73 19.10
CA ALA A 686 -58.37 -3.70 20.18
C ALA A 686 -59.44 -4.80 20.08
N ALA A 687 -59.04 -6.05 20.29
CA ALA A 687 -59.95 -7.18 20.38
C ALA A 687 -59.50 -8.15 21.48
N THR A 688 -60.45 -8.86 22.08
CA THR A 688 -60.13 -9.93 23.03
C THR A 688 -59.49 -11.11 22.31
N GLY A 689 -58.29 -11.47 22.75
CA GLY A 689 -57.50 -12.59 22.24
C GLY A 689 -57.52 -13.82 23.14
N ALA A 690 -56.50 -14.66 23.03
CA ALA A 690 -56.38 -15.91 23.78
C ALA A 690 -56.23 -15.71 25.30
N ASP A 691 -55.79 -14.53 25.75
CA ASP A 691 -55.75 -14.14 27.17
C ASP A 691 -57.13 -13.81 27.78
N ALA A 692 -58.19 -13.74 26.95
CA ALA A 692 -59.55 -13.37 27.33
C ALA A 692 -59.70 -11.97 28.00
N THR A 693 -58.75 -11.05 27.78
CA THR A 693 -58.78 -9.70 28.36
C THR A 693 -59.23 -8.62 27.35
N THR A 694 -59.49 -7.40 27.86
CA THR A 694 -59.79 -6.19 27.04
C THR A 694 -58.62 -5.20 27.03
N THR A 695 -57.53 -5.53 27.70
CA THR A 695 -56.26 -4.80 27.73
C THR A 695 -55.26 -5.53 26.84
N GLY A 696 -54.28 -4.85 26.25
CA GLY A 696 -53.29 -5.57 25.45
C GLY A 696 -52.25 -4.66 24.83
N ALA A 697 -51.31 -5.28 24.14
CA ALA A 697 -50.28 -4.58 23.40
C ALA A 697 -49.72 -5.43 22.26
N ALA A 698 -49.32 -4.77 21.17
CA ALA A 698 -48.72 -5.39 20.00
C ALA A 698 -47.61 -4.48 19.42
N TYR A 699 -46.59 -5.10 18.82
CA TYR A 699 -45.65 -4.41 17.95
C TYR A 699 -46.20 -4.40 16.53
N LEU A 700 -46.06 -3.27 15.82
CA LEU A 700 -46.53 -3.04 14.46
C LEU A 700 -45.36 -2.62 13.56
N SER A 701 -45.23 -3.25 12.39
CA SER A 701 -44.25 -2.94 11.36
C SER A 701 -44.85 -3.15 9.96
N ASP A 702 -44.30 -2.47 8.95
CA ASP A 702 -44.56 -2.71 7.53
C ASP A 702 -46.02 -2.96 7.13
N LEU A 703 -46.84 -1.90 7.08
CA LEU A 703 -48.13 -1.94 6.38
C LEU A 703 -47.93 -1.55 4.91
N ALA A 704 -48.22 -2.44 3.98
CA ALA A 704 -48.00 -2.23 2.55
C ALA A 704 -49.06 -2.91 1.67
N TRP A 705 -49.27 -2.38 0.46
CA TRP A 705 -49.81 -3.18 -0.64
C TRP A 705 -48.67 -3.95 -1.28
N GLU A 706 -48.85 -5.25 -1.55
CA GLU A 706 -47.81 -6.13 -2.07
C GLU A 706 -48.36 -7.14 -3.08
N SER A 707 -47.51 -7.56 -4.02
CA SER A 707 -47.68 -8.74 -4.86
C SER A 707 -46.50 -9.70 -4.69
N SER A 708 -46.72 -10.99 -4.92
CA SER A 708 -45.67 -11.99 -4.87
C SER A 708 -44.72 -11.86 -6.06
N SER A 709 -43.45 -11.52 -5.80
CA SER A 709 -42.42 -11.34 -6.84
C SER A 709 -41.02 -11.54 -6.25
N LEU A 710 -40.05 -11.94 -7.08
CA LEU A 710 -38.62 -11.88 -6.74
C LEU A 710 -38.02 -10.49 -6.96
N GLY A 711 -38.66 -9.66 -7.79
CA GLY A 711 -38.12 -8.42 -8.30
C GLY A 711 -37.20 -8.65 -9.51
N THR A 712 -36.44 -7.63 -9.85
CA THR A 712 -35.45 -7.59 -10.93
C THR A 712 -34.06 -7.32 -10.35
N PRO A 713 -33.42 -8.32 -9.68
CA PRO A 713 -32.13 -8.13 -9.03
C PRO A 713 -31.04 -7.71 -10.02
N THR A 714 -30.19 -6.76 -9.62
CA THR A 714 -29.17 -6.14 -10.49
C THR A 714 -27.77 -6.31 -9.92
N VAL A 715 -26.95 -7.07 -10.63
CA VAL A 715 -25.52 -7.16 -10.32
C VAL A 715 -24.84 -5.88 -10.80
N LYS A 716 -24.39 -5.04 -9.89
CA LYS A 716 -23.73 -3.76 -10.18
C LYS A 716 -22.74 -3.38 -9.08
N LYS A 717 -21.75 -2.55 -9.42
CA LYS A 717 -20.87 -1.93 -8.43
C LYS A 717 -21.65 -0.93 -7.59
N GLU A 718 -21.44 -1.00 -6.28
CA GLU A 718 -21.95 -0.04 -5.30
C GLU A 718 -20.80 0.78 -4.71
N ASN A 719 -21.15 1.91 -4.09
CA ASN A 719 -20.18 2.63 -3.27
C ASN A 719 -19.94 1.89 -1.94
N THR A 720 -18.78 2.10 -1.32
CA THR A 720 -18.45 1.46 -0.03
C THR A 720 -18.26 2.48 1.07
N VAL A 721 -18.69 2.17 2.29
CA VAL A 721 -18.33 2.87 3.53
C VAL A 721 -17.19 2.12 4.21
N ASN A 722 -16.18 2.86 4.66
CA ASN A 722 -15.01 2.36 5.37
C ASN A 722 -14.66 3.27 6.55
N VAL A 723 -13.86 2.77 7.48
CA VAL A 723 -13.25 3.55 8.57
C VAL A 723 -11.74 3.69 8.35
N PHE A 724 -11.20 4.80 8.84
CA PHE A 724 -9.79 5.14 8.91
C PHE A 724 -9.50 5.54 10.35
N ALA A 725 -9.17 4.55 11.18
CA ALA A 725 -8.70 4.74 12.53
C ALA A 725 -7.16 4.66 12.52
N THR A 726 -6.51 5.62 13.15
CA THR A 726 -5.05 5.72 13.22
C THR A 726 -4.55 5.33 14.62
N ALA A 727 -3.24 5.26 14.81
CA ALA A 727 -2.70 5.31 16.17
C ALA A 727 -2.76 6.75 16.71
N VAL A 728 -2.96 6.90 18.02
CA VAL A 728 -3.03 8.16 18.76
C VAL A 728 -2.23 8.06 20.06
N GLU A 729 -1.66 9.17 20.50
CA GLU A 729 -1.10 9.24 21.86
C GLU A 729 -2.26 9.16 22.85
N GLU A 730 -2.02 8.53 23.99
CA GLU A 730 -2.93 8.59 25.12
C GLU A 730 -3.01 10.01 25.72
N GLY A 731 -1.86 10.55 26.09
CA GLY A 731 -1.68 11.86 26.69
C GLY A 731 -2.01 11.93 28.19
N ALA A 732 -1.34 12.87 28.88
CA ALA A 732 -1.37 13.10 30.32
C ALA A 732 -2.76 13.29 31.00
N SER A 733 -3.87 13.30 30.25
CA SER A 733 -5.24 13.52 30.72
C SER A 733 -6.28 13.15 29.66
N ALA A 734 -7.54 13.03 30.05
CA ALA A 734 -8.65 12.79 29.12
C ALA A 734 -8.65 13.73 27.90
N GLY A 735 -8.73 13.13 26.71
CA GLY A 735 -8.66 13.78 25.40
C GLY A 735 -9.64 13.16 24.41
N THR A 736 -9.30 13.21 23.12
CA THR A 736 -10.13 12.70 22.02
C THR A 736 -9.29 12.06 20.94
N ALA A 737 -9.89 11.12 20.22
CA ALA A 737 -9.33 10.53 19.01
C ALA A 737 -10.37 10.55 17.91
N ASP A 738 -9.98 11.09 16.76
CA ASP A 738 -10.84 11.26 15.60
C ASP A 738 -10.70 10.05 14.67
N VAL A 739 -11.84 9.49 14.28
CA VAL A 739 -11.94 8.39 13.31
C VAL A 739 -12.45 8.97 11.99
N GLY A 740 -11.66 8.80 10.93
CA GLY A 740 -12.13 9.08 9.58
C GLY A 740 -13.15 8.02 9.14
N VAL A 741 -14.22 8.46 8.50
CA VAL A 741 -15.28 7.60 7.96
C VAL A 741 -15.48 8.04 6.53
N TYR A 742 -15.26 7.16 5.56
CA TYR A 742 -15.13 7.57 4.17
C TYR A 742 -15.85 6.67 3.18
N LEU A 743 -16.22 7.28 2.07
CA LEU A 743 -16.73 6.63 0.88
C LEU A 743 -15.58 6.42 -0.11
N ALA A 744 -15.54 5.26 -0.76
CA ALA A 744 -14.52 4.98 -1.80
C ALA A 744 -14.64 5.91 -3.02
N GLN A 745 -15.82 6.49 -3.25
CA GLN A 745 -16.08 7.48 -4.30
C GLN A 745 -17.21 8.44 -3.87
N PRO A 746 -17.35 9.63 -4.50
CA PRO A 746 -18.48 10.53 -4.20
C PRO A 746 -19.83 9.90 -4.54
N ALA A 747 -20.79 9.94 -3.60
CA ALA A 747 -22.14 9.42 -3.83
C ALA A 747 -23.07 10.46 -4.49
N THR A 748 -24.02 10.01 -5.31
CA THR A 748 -25.04 10.88 -5.96
C THR A 748 -26.33 11.01 -5.14
N LYS A 749 -26.56 10.09 -4.19
CA LYS A 749 -27.62 10.11 -3.18
C LYS A 749 -26.96 10.16 -1.79
N PRO A 750 -27.68 10.57 -0.72
CA PRO A 750 -27.15 10.50 0.63
C PRO A 750 -26.78 9.05 1.01
N VAL A 751 -25.68 8.89 1.73
CA VAL A 751 -25.23 7.61 2.29
C VAL A 751 -25.27 7.69 3.82
N VAL A 752 -25.73 6.64 4.47
CA VAL A 752 -25.82 6.55 5.94
C VAL A 752 -24.99 5.38 6.43
N ALA A 753 -24.31 5.55 7.56
CA ALA A 753 -23.67 4.48 8.31
C ALA A 753 -23.74 4.77 9.81
N TYR A 754 -23.72 3.72 10.63
CA TYR A 754 -23.55 3.86 12.07
C TYR A 754 -22.14 3.47 12.46
N VAL A 755 -21.40 4.45 13.00
CA VAL A 755 -19.98 4.31 13.31
C VAL A 755 -19.81 4.16 14.80
N SER A 756 -19.15 3.10 15.24
CA SER A 756 -18.93 2.80 16.66
C SER A 756 -17.44 2.74 17.00
N VAL A 757 -17.06 3.36 18.11
CA VAL A 757 -15.80 3.07 18.82
C VAL A 757 -16.17 2.17 19.98
N LEU A 758 -15.76 0.90 19.92
CA LEU A 758 -16.15 -0.17 20.84
C LEU A 758 -15.20 -0.20 22.06
N GLY A 759 -15.01 0.96 22.69
CA GLY A 759 -14.24 1.14 23.91
C GLY A 759 -14.98 0.69 25.17
N SER A 760 -14.66 1.28 26.31
CA SER A 760 -15.43 1.11 27.57
C SER A 760 -15.61 2.44 28.29
N ALA A 761 -16.41 2.51 29.36
CA ALA A 761 -16.71 3.79 30.03
C ALA A 761 -15.50 4.43 30.76
N SER A 762 -14.38 3.71 30.85
CA SER A 762 -13.13 4.15 31.49
C SER A 762 -11.86 3.62 30.82
N GLY A 763 -11.92 2.65 29.91
CA GLY A 763 -10.73 2.16 29.19
C GLY A 763 -10.09 3.26 28.32
N ARG A 764 -8.85 3.02 27.86
CA ARG A 764 -8.03 4.03 27.13
C ARG A 764 -8.77 4.75 25.98
N ALA A 765 -9.76 4.13 25.33
CA ALA A 765 -10.78 4.85 24.57
C ALA A 765 -12.21 4.56 25.08
N GLY A 766 -13.05 5.58 25.00
CA GLY A 766 -14.45 5.58 25.39
C GLY A 766 -15.38 4.88 24.39
N ILE A 767 -16.59 4.52 24.83
CA ILE A 767 -17.65 4.05 23.94
C ILE A 767 -18.22 5.26 23.17
N ALA A 768 -18.16 5.22 21.84
CA ALA A 768 -18.85 6.16 20.97
C ALA A 768 -19.73 5.43 19.95
N MET A 769 -20.83 6.06 19.53
CA MET A 769 -21.69 5.60 18.44
C MET A 769 -22.36 6.82 17.81
N GLU A 770 -22.14 7.02 16.52
CA GLU A 770 -22.71 8.13 15.75
C GLU A 770 -23.40 7.65 14.48
N LYS A 771 -24.56 8.27 14.15
CA LYS A 771 -25.20 8.11 12.85
C LYS A 771 -24.59 9.09 11.85
N VAL A 772 -23.60 8.63 11.09
CA VAL A 772 -22.97 9.41 10.02
C VAL A 772 -23.90 9.44 8.80
N THR A 773 -24.11 10.62 8.22
CA THR A 773 -24.86 10.80 6.97
C THR A 773 -24.07 11.69 6.02
N PHE A 774 -23.59 11.12 4.91
CA PHE A 774 -22.92 11.83 3.83
C PHE A 774 -23.95 12.51 2.92
N ALA A 775 -23.74 13.78 2.61
CA ALA A 775 -24.47 14.47 1.55
C ALA A 775 -23.98 14.02 0.17
N PRO A 776 -24.78 14.20 -0.91
CA PRO A 776 -24.30 13.96 -2.27
C PRO A 776 -23.01 14.74 -2.57
N GLY A 777 -22.00 14.05 -3.10
CA GLY A 777 -20.66 14.59 -3.36
C GLY A 777 -19.67 14.54 -2.20
N GLU A 778 -20.13 14.29 -0.97
CA GLU A 778 -19.29 14.21 0.24
C GLU A 778 -18.65 12.82 0.37
N THR A 779 -17.34 12.76 0.65
CA THR A 779 -16.57 11.49 0.66
C THR A 779 -15.93 11.15 2.00
N CYS A 780 -15.77 12.09 2.94
CA CYS A 780 -15.17 11.80 4.24
C CYS A 780 -15.85 12.61 5.34
N LYS A 781 -15.97 12.00 6.52
CA LYS A 781 -16.45 12.59 7.78
C LYS A 781 -15.58 12.13 8.93
N VAL A 782 -15.64 12.88 10.02
CA VAL A 782 -14.94 12.57 11.27
C VAL A 782 -15.97 12.18 12.33
N VAL A 783 -15.68 11.13 13.09
CA VAL A 783 -16.41 10.73 14.30
C VAL A 783 -15.42 10.73 15.45
N THR A 784 -15.70 11.53 16.48
CA THR A 784 -14.80 11.72 17.63
C THR A 784 -15.12 10.72 18.75
N GLY A 785 -14.15 9.88 19.09
CA GLY A 785 -14.15 9.10 20.34
C GLY A 785 -13.42 9.86 21.45
N SER A 786 -13.77 9.63 22.72
CA SER A 786 -12.99 10.13 23.85
C SER A 786 -11.79 9.23 24.13
N ILE A 787 -10.63 9.80 24.45
CA ILE A 787 -9.48 9.09 25.00
C ILE A 787 -9.41 9.35 26.50
N LEU A 788 -9.09 8.33 27.28
CA LEU A 788 -9.02 8.41 28.74
C LEU A 788 -7.57 8.20 29.18
N GLY A 789 -6.80 9.26 28.93
CA GLY A 789 -5.39 9.32 29.30
C GLY A 789 -5.14 9.71 30.75
N ASP A 790 -4.05 9.21 31.30
CA ASP A 790 -3.49 9.59 32.59
C ASP A 790 -1.99 9.88 32.47
N SER A 791 -1.25 9.92 33.58
CA SER A 791 0.18 10.25 33.61
C SER A 791 1.03 9.10 34.18
N LEU A 792 0.64 7.84 33.90
CA LEU A 792 1.14 6.64 34.58
C LEU A 792 1.49 5.51 33.60
N ALA A 793 2.76 5.11 33.62
CA ALA A 793 3.27 3.99 32.85
C ALA A 793 2.49 2.67 33.05
N SER A 794 2.20 1.98 31.95
CA SER A 794 1.40 0.76 31.85
C SER A 794 2.24 -0.53 31.74
N THR A 795 1.63 -1.71 31.92
CA THR A 795 2.24 -3.00 31.58
C THR A 795 2.10 -3.36 30.08
N SER A 796 1.31 -2.58 29.33
CA SER A 796 1.04 -2.75 27.90
C SER A 796 1.40 -1.47 27.13
N ALA A 797 2.14 -1.61 26.02
CA ALA A 797 2.64 -0.47 25.24
C ALA A 797 1.57 0.25 24.38
N SER A 798 0.40 -0.36 24.21
CA SER A 798 -0.77 0.24 23.57
C SER A 798 -2.05 -0.53 23.90
N THR A 799 -3.20 0.10 23.73
CA THR A 799 -4.52 -0.54 23.72
C THR A 799 -5.15 -0.41 22.33
N ALA A 800 -5.53 -1.52 21.72
CA ALA A 800 -6.27 -1.53 20.45
C ALA A 800 -7.78 -1.62 20.73
N VAL A 801 -8.54 -0.65 20.23
CA VAL A 801 -10.00 -0.56 20.40
C VAL A 801 -10.67 -0.74 19.05
N LYS A 802 -11.63 -1.67 18.95
CA LYS A 802 -12.32 -1.95 17.68
C LYS A 802 -13.15 -0.74 17.24
N VAL A 803 -13.07 -0.44 15.95
CA VAL A 803 -13.85 0.59 15.27
C VAL A 803 -14.62 -0.06 14.13
N SER A 804 -15.90 0.29 13.98
CA SER A 804 -16.79 -0.29 12.97
C SER A 804 -17.65 0.79 12.29
N ALA A 805 -17.98 0.60 11.02
CA ALA A 805 -19.05 1.30 10.30
C ALA A 805 -20.05 0.26 9.78
N ILE A 806 -21.25 0.22 10.36
CA ILE A 806 -22.24 -0.85 10.16
C ILE A 806 -23.64 -0.30 9.87
N ASN A 807 -24.58 -1.20 9.54
CA ASN A 807 -25.98 -0.88 9.20
C ASN A 807 -26.06 0.28 8.18
N THR A 808 -25.42 0.05 7.04
CA THR A 808 -25.22 1.04 5.98
C THR A 808 -26.46 1.21 5.10
N SER A 809 -26.65 2.38 4.50
CA SER A 809 -27.71 2.62 3.52
C SER A 809 -27.21 3.55 2.41
N GLY A 810 -27.57 3.25 1.16
CA GLY A 810 -27.08 3.94 -0.04
C GLY A 810 -25.65 3.60 -0.45
N ALA A 811 -24.94 2.80 0.35
CA ALA A 811 -23.63 2.21 0.08
C ALA A 811 -23.49 0.91 0.89
N VAL A 812 -22.59 0.01 0.48
CA VAL A 812 -22.29 -1.23 1.22
C VAL A 812 -21.13 -1.03 2.19
N MET A 813 -20.95 -1.95 3.14
CA MET A 813 -19.73 -2.02 3.93
C MET A 813 -18.55 -2.48 3.06
N GLY A 814 -17.45 -1.73 3.08
CA GLY A 814 -16.23 -2.07 2.33
C GLY A 814 -15.25 -2.94 3.11
N ALA A 815 -14.15 -3.33 2.44
CA ALA A 815 -13.08 -4.15 3.00
C ALA A 815 -12.30 -3.51 4.17
N LYS A 816 -12.58 -2.24 4.49
CA LYS A 816 -12.08 -1.52 5.67
C LYS A 816 -13.23 -0.94 6.51
N ALA A 817 -14.41 -1.55 6.50
CA ALA A 817 -15.53 -1.17 7.38
C ALA A 817 -15.26 -1.48 8.87
N PHE A 818 -14.27 -2.33 9.15
CA PHE A 818 -13.75 -2.61 10.49
C PHE A 818 -12.26 -2.25 10.58
N GLY A 819 -11.82 -1.81 11.74
CA GLY A 819 -10.42 -1.51 12.04
C GLY A 819 -10.16 -1.40 13.54
N TYR A 820 -8.97 -0.93 13.89
CA TYR A 820 -8.59 -0.67 15.28
C TYR A 820 -8.09 0.77 15.43
N LEU A 821 -8.61 1.48 16.43
CA LEU A 821 -8.01 2.67 17.00
C LEU A 821 -6.94 2.21 17.99
N THR A 822 -5.68 2.57 17.76
CA THR A 822 -4.58 2.18 18.64
C THR A 822 -4.19 3.35 19.53
N VAL A 823 -4.46 3.24 20.83
CA VAL A 823 -4.03 4.23 21.82
C VAL A 823 -2.67 3.80 22.36
N ARG A 824 -1.61 4.59 22.09
CA ARG A 824 -0.25 4.31 22.55
C ARG A 824 -0.05 4.87 23.96
N GLU A 825 0.56 4.05 24.82
CA GLU A 825 1.05 4.45 26.13
C GLU A 825 2.25 5.41 25.99
N ASP A 826 2.11 6.67 26.44
CA ASP A 826 3.14 7.70 26.28
C ASP A 826 3.99 8.03 27.53
N ASP A 827 3.58 7.65 28.73
CA ASP A 827 4.38 7.82 29.96
C ASP A 827 5.41 6.70 30.17
N GLY A 828 5.26 5.60 29.43
CA GLY A 828 6.23 4.51 29.33
C GLY A 828 5.68 3.16 29.76
N VAL A 829 6.52 2.13 29.67
CA VAL A 829 6.12 0.75 29.96
C VAL A 829 6.85 0.15 31.15
N THR A 830 6.14 -0.72 31.86
CA THR A 830 6.60 -1.47 33.02
C THR A 830 6.64 -2.97 32.72
N GLY A 831 7.41 -3.74 33.50
CA GLY A 831 7.55 -5.17 33.28
C GLY A 831 8.43 -5.51 32.07
N SER A 832 7.94 -6.39 31.19
CA SER A 832 8.66 -6.90 30.02
C SER A 832 8.21 -6.30 28.68
N ALA A 833 7.19 -5.44 28.68
CA ALA A 833 6.75 -4.75 27.47
C ALA A 833 7.85 -3.81 26.95
N THR A 834 7.89 -3.61 25.62
CA THR A 834 8.79 -2.65 24.96
C THR A 834 7.97 -1.45 24.50
N ALA A 835 8.46 -0.24 24.76
CA ALA A 835 7.79 0.99 24.33
C ALA A 835 7.69 1.05 22.79
N LEU A 836 6.53 1.42 22.28
CA LEU A 836 6.33 1.68 20.86
C LEU A 836 6.84 3.07 20.48
N PRO A 837 7.24 3.31 19.21
CA PRO A 837 7.56 4.66 18.73
C PRO A 837 6.38 5.63 18.96
N PRO A 838 6.64 6.92 19.26
CA PRO A 838 5.60 7.91 19.38
C PRO A 838 4.83 8.05 18.07
N VAL A 839 3.56 8.39 18.15
CA VAL A 839 2.61 8.45 17.03
C VAL A 839 2.24 9.89 16.66
N GLY A 840 2.74 10.86 17.43
CA GLY A 840 2.59 12.28 17.18
C GLY A 840 1.18 12.81 17.43
N ALA A 841 1.04 14.14 17.44
CA ALA A 841 -0.27 14.76 17.57
C ALA A 841 -1.15 14.44 16.33
N GLN A 842 -2.35 13.91 16.56
CA GLN A 842 -3.28 13.55 15.49
C GLN A 842 -3.75 14.79 14.70
N GLY A 843 -3.74 14.71 13.37
CA GLY A 843 -4.33 15.69 12.46
C GLY A 843 -5.78 15.37 12.10
N ASP A 844 -6.31 16.00 11.05
CA ASP A 844 -7.62 15.62 10.49
C ASP A 844 -7.50 14.24 9.82
N PRO A 845 -8.22 13.19 10.27
CA PRO A 845 -8.09 11.85 9.70
C PRO A 845 -8.56 11.77 8.24
N CYS A 846 -9.35 12.73 7.74
CA CYS A 846 -9.69 12.83 6.32
C CYS A 846 -8.54 13.37 5.47
N GLU A 847 -7.72 14.29 5.99
CA GLU A 847 -6.48 14.73 5.34
C GLU A 847 -5.39 13.65 5.42
N GLU A 848 -5.26 12.99 6.57
CA GLU A 848 -4.32 11.89 6.77
C GLU A 848 -4.67 10.67 5.91
N LEU A 849 -5.96 10.35 5.74
CA LEU A 849 -6.42 9.32 4.81
C LEU A 849 -5.95 9.60 3.39
N ALA A 850 -6.15 10.83 2.89
CA ALA A 850 -5.71 11.22 1.55
C ALA A 850 -4.20 11.00 1.39
N ARG A 851 -3.38 11.49 2.34
CA ARG A 851 -1.92 11.29 2.34
C ARG A 851 -1.52 9.82 2.49
N SER A 852 -2.26 9.01 3.25
CA SER A 852 -1.94 7.58 3.46
C SER A 852 -2.05 6.73 2.18
N THR A 853 -2.80 7.23 1.18
CA THR A 853 -2.90 6.59 -0.14
C THR A 853 -1.81 7.02 -1.11
N GLU A 854 -1.00 8.01 -0.76
CA GLU A 854 0.18 8.44 -1.49
C GLU A 854 1.44 7.70 -0.99
N VAL A 855 2.42 7.52 -1.87
CA VAL A 855 3.76 7.02 -1.48
C VAL A 855 4.70 8.22 -1.43
N GLY A 856 5.18 8.54 -0.23
CA GLY A 856 6.14 9.62 -0.04
C GLY A 856 7.53 9.28 -0.59
N ALA A 857 8.42 10.27 -0.65
CA ALA A 857 9.80 10.08 -1.08
C ALA A 857 10.75 10.01 0.12
N VAL A 858 11.69 9.07 0.10
CA VAL A 858 12.89 9.10 0.95
C VAL A 858 14.04 9.65 0.12
N THR A 859 14.67 10.74 0.56
CA THR A 859 15.93 11.21 0.00
C THR A 859 17.11 10.61 0.77
N VAL A 860 18.14 10.21 0.03
CA VAL A 860 19.37 9.60 0.54
C VAL A 860 20.52 10.56 0.20
N ASP A 861 21.40 10.85 1.15
CA ASP A 861 22.53 11.77 0.95
C ASP A 861 23.70 11.15 0.16
N ASP A 862 24.09 9.92 0.49
CA ASP A 862 24.93 9.05 -0.32
C ASP A 862 24.05 8.00 -1.02
N PRO A 863 23.79 8.12 -2.34
CA PRO A 863 23.01 7.14 -3.09
C PRO A 863 23.80 5.87 -3.44
N THR A 864 25.09 5.78 -3.09
CA THR A 864 26.00 4.69 -3.47
C THR A 864 26.86 4.15 -2.30
N PRO A 865 26.32 3.96 -1.08
CA PRO A 865 27.13 3.68 0.11
C PRO A 865 27.70 2.25 0.09
N ALA A 866 28.83 2.07 0.77
CA ALA A 866 29.39 0.74 1.02
C ALA A 866 28.70 0.03 2.20
N PRO A 867 28.75 -1.31 2.27
CA PRO A 867 28.37 -2.05 3.49
C PRO A 867 29.18 -1.53 4.69
N GLY A 868 28.51 -1.18 5.78
CA GLY A 868 29.12 -0.51 6.93
C GLY A 868 29.34 1.01 6.77
N GLY A 869 28.99 1.59 5.61
CA GLY A 869 29.02 3.03 5.36
C GLY A 869 27.89 3.78 6.08
N ALA A 870 28.13 5.05 6.42
CA ALA A 870 27.12 5.92 7.01
C ALA A 870 26.23 6.55 5.92
N VAL A 871 24.93 6.67 6.20
CA VAL A 871 23.94 7.26 5.29
C VAL A 871 22.91 8.07 6.08
N THR A 872 22.52 9.23 5.56
CA THR A 872 21.44 10.06 6.10
C THR A 872 20.20 9.94 5.22
N LEU A 873 19.12 9.47 5.83
CA LEU A 873 17.82 9.26 5.20
C LEU A 873 16.87 10.35 5.68
N THR A 874 16.22 11.05 4.75
CA THR A 874 15.22 12.08 5.06
C THR A 874 13.89 11.75 4.39
N ALA A 875 12.80 11.86 5.13
CA ALA A 875 11.45 11.67 4.63
C ALA A 875 10.50 12.71 5.27
N SER A 876 9.38 13.02 4.61
CA SER A 876 8.46 14.08 5.04
C SER A 876 6.98 13.70 4.90
N GLY A 877 6.11 14.50 5.53
CA GLY A 877 4.65 14.36 5.48
C GLY A 877 4.02 13.84 6.77
N TYR A 878 4.84 13.37 7.71
CA TYR A 878 4.48 12.81 9.01
C TYR A 878 3.91 13.86 9.99
N ARG A 879 3.30 13.42 11.09
CA ARG A 879 2.84 14.30 12.18
C ARG A 879 4.03 14.84 12.97
N SER A 880 3.86 16.00 13.58
CA SER A 880 4.83 16.56 14.54
C SER A 880 5.02 15.59 15.72
N GLY A 881 6.26 15.15 15.94
CA GLY A 881 6.63 14.22 17.01
C GLY A 881 6.42 12.73 16.69
N GLU A 882 6.01 12.38 15.47
CA GLU A 882 5.82 10.98 15.05
C GLU A 882 7.17 10.26 14.86
N GLY A 883 7.25 9.02 15.36
CA GLY A 883 8.36 8.11 15.11
C GLY A 883 8.25 7.49 13.72
N VAL A 884 9.26 7.74 12.89
CA VAL A 884 9.37 7.23 11.52
C VAL A 884 10.47 6.18 11.47
N THR A 885 10.08 4.93 11.21
CA THR A 885 11.01 3.78 11.16
C THR A 885 11.52 3.59 9.74
N PHE A 886 12.84 3.66 9.57
CA PHE A 886 13.54 3.46 8.31
C PHE A 886 14.07 2.03 8.22
N SER A 887 14.04 1.47 7.02
CA SER A 887 14.48 0.10 6.70
C SER A 887 15.13 0.04 5.31
N LEU A 888 16.05 -0.89 5.13
CA LEU A 888 16.71 -1.23 3.88
C LEU A 888 16.38 -2.68 3.54
N GLY A 889 15.57 -2.91 2.50
CA GLY A 889 14.98 -4.23 2.26
C GLY A 889 14.13 -4.68 3.47
N SER A 890 14.48 -5.82 4.06
CA SER A 890 13.84 -6.36 5.28
C SER A 890 14.49 -5.89 6.59
N SER A 891 15.64 -5.20 6.54
CA SER A 891 16.42 -4.84 7.72
C SER A 891 16.06 -3.44 8.23
N THR A 892 15.61 -3.33 9.48
CA THR A 892 15.37 -2.04 10.14
C THR A 892 16.69 -1.32 10.43
N LEU A 893 16.81 -0.08 9.97
CA LEU A 893 17.99 0.78 10.21
C LEU A 893 17.86 1.60 11.50
N GLY A 894 16.63 1.97 11.87
CA GLY A 894 16.33 2.73 13.08
C GLY A 894 15.06 3.56 12.95
N THR A 895 14.75 4.33 13.99
CA THR A 895 13.58 5.22 14.04
C THR A 895 14.05 6.65 14.34
N ALA A 896 13.60 7.63 13.55
CA ALA A 896 13.81 9.05 13.81
C ALA A 896 12.48 9.73 14.15
N ILE A 897 12.53 10.80 14.94
CA ILE A 897 11.34 11.59 15.30
C ILE A 897 11.15 12.70 14.28
N ALA A 898 9.94 12.82 13.74
CA ALA A 898 9.56 13.89 12.83
C ALA A 898 9.47 15.24 13.57
N ASP A 899 10.05 16.27 12.97
CA ASP A 899 10.05 17.63 13.49
C ASP A 899 8.66 18.31 13.37
N PRO A 900 8.47 19.55 13.86
CA PRO A 900 7.19 20.25 13.74
C PRO A 900 6.73 20.55 12.31
N SER A 901 7.55 20.33 11.29
CA SER A 901 7.19 20.41 9.87
C SER A 901 6.85 19.04 9.25
N GLY A 902 6.93 17.97 10.04
CA GLY A 902 6.67 16.60 9.60
C GLY A 902 7.85 15.95 8.89
N VAL A 903 9.08 16.44 9.09
CA VAL A 903 10.31 15.91 8.47
C VAL A 903 11.07 15.06 9.48
N ALA A 904 11.33 13.80 9.13
CA ALA A 904 12.16 12.88 9.90
C ALA A 904 13.50 12.65 9.19
N VAL A 905 14.60 12.77 9.95
CA VAL A 905 15.98 12.60 9.47
C VAL A 905 16.68 11.54 10.32
N LEU A 906 17.16 10.47 9.70
CA LEU A 906 17.92 9.41 10.35
C LEU A 906 19.32 9.30 9.74
N SER A 907 20.36 9.56 10.52
CA SER A 907 21.71 9.09 10.19
C SER A 907 21.86 7.64 10.68
N ALA A 908 22.03 6.73 9.75
CA ALA A 908 22.16 5.29 9.97
C ALA A 908 23.46 4.75 9.38
N THR A 909 23.70 3.45 9.59
CA THR A 909 24.80 2.71 8.97
C THR A 909 24.21 1.58 8.14
N VAL A 910 24.65 1.43 6.90
CA VAL A 910 24.26 0.31 6.03
C VAL A 910 24.75 -1.00 6.66
N PRO A 911 23.91 -2.05 6.79
CA PRO A 911 24.35 -3.33 7.35
C PRO A 911 25.58 -3.88 6.63
N ALA A 912 26.54 -4.43 7.40
CA ALA A 912 27.79 -4.95 6.85
C ALA A 912 27.59 -6.21 5.96
N ASP A 913 26.43 -6.85 6.08
CA ASP A 913 25.94 -7.99 5.32
C ASP A 913 24.89 -7.61 4.24
N ALA A 914 24.69 -6.31 3.99
CA ALA A 914 23.79 -5.84 2.94
C ALA A 914 24.24 -6.35 1.56
N ALA A 915 23.28 -6.85 0.77
CA ALA A 915 23.53 -7.32 -0.58
C ALA A 915 23.98 -6.18 -1.50
N ILE A 916 25.01 -6.41 -2.30
CA ILE A 916 25.52 -5.48 -3.31
C ILE A 916 24.49 -5.32 -4.44
N GLY A 917 24.22 -4.08 -4.84
CA GLY A 917 23.25 -3.71 -5.88
C GLY A 917 22.19 -2.72 -5.41
N GLU A 918 21.15 -2.52 -6.22
CA GLU A 918 20.03 -1.64 -5.87
C GLU A 918 19.22 -2.18 -4.69
N ALA A 919 18.96 -1.34 -3.71
CA ALA A 919 18.21 -1.65 -2.50
C ALA A 919 17.17 -0.56 -2.20
N THR A 920 15.92 -0.97 -1.96
CA THR A 920 14.84 -0.06 -1.57
C THR A 920 14.98 0.36 -0.11
N VAL A 921 14.99 1.68 0.11
CA VAL A 921 14.81 2.29 1.43
C VAL A 921 13.32 2.55 1.64
N LYS A 922 12.78 2.13 2.79
CA LYS A 922 11.39 2.38 3.18
C LYS A 922 11.34 3.06 4.54
N ALA A 923 10.59 4.16 4.64
CA ALA A 923 10.29 4.87 5.87
C ALA A 923 8.79 4.79 6.18
N VAL A 924 8.42 4.38 7.40
CA VAL A 924 7.01 4.21 7.82
C VAL A 924 6.76 4.99 9.11
N GLY A 925 5.76 5.87 9.08
CA GLY A 925 5.29 6.61 10.25
C GLY A 925 4.42 5.75 11.16
N ALA A 926 4.62 5.85 12.48
CA ALA A 926 3.90 5.06 13.48
C ALA A 926 2.44 5.49 13.70
N GLY A 927 2.06 6.71 13.34
CA GLY A 927 0.77 7.31 13.62
C GLY A 927 -0.33 6.88 12.65
N TYR A 928 -0.28 7.40 11.41
CA TYR A 928 -1.28 7.09 10.38
C TYR A 928 -0.75 6.20 9.25
N GLY A 929 0.47 5.67 9.40
CA GLY A 929 1.01 4.63 8.51
C GLY A 929 1.56 5.13 7.17
N LEU A 930 1.79 6.43 6.99
CA LEU A 930 2.40 6.97 5.77
C LEU A 930 3.69 6.20 5.45
N THR A 931 3.74 5.67 4.23
CA THR A 931 4.92 4.98 3.69
C THR A 931 5.61 5.90 2.69
N SER A 932 6.89 6.18 2.94
CA SER A 932 7.78 6.79 1.96
C SER A 932 8.80 5.77 1.45
N THR A 933 9.19 5.88 0.19
CA THR A 933 10.21 5.02 -0.43
C THR A 933 11.29 5.83 -1.14
N GLY A 934 12.50 5.29 -1.15
CA GLY A 934 13.62 5.72 -1.99
C GLY A 934 14.47 4.51 -2.37
N SER A 935 15.57 4.73 -3.09
CA SER A 935 16.55 3.69 -3.37
C SER A 935 17.97 4.21 -3.20
N LEU A 936 18.87 3.28 -2.93
CA LEU A 936 20.32 3.45 -2.97
C LEU A 936 20.93 2.21 -3.63
N GLU A 937 22.15 2.33 -4.15
CA GLU A 937 22.92 1.19 -4.63
C GLU A 937 24.01 0.87 -3.60
N VAL A 938 23.94 -0.28 -2.95
CA VAL A 938 25.03 -0.73 -2.07
C VAL A 938 26.18 -1.19 -2.95
N LEU A 939 27.31 -0.48 -2.92
CA LEU A 939 28.49 -0.74 -3.78
C LEU A 939 29.74 -0.92 -2.94
N THR A 940 30.61 -1.87 -3.29
CA THR A 940 31.87 -2.05 -2.55
C THR A 940 32.76 -0.82 -2.69
N GLU A 941 33.28 -0.31 -1.58
CA GLU A 941 34.29 0.76 -1.57
C GLU A 941 35.54 0.29 -2.31
N THR A 942 36.08 1.13 -3.19
CA THR A 942 37.34 0.85 -3.89
C THR A 942 38.41 1.87 -3.59
N SER A 943 39.67 1.46 -3.60
CA SER A 943 40.79 2.39 -3.65
C SER A 943 41.70 2.06 -4.82
N THR A 944 42.04 3.10 -5.59
CA THR A 944 42.96 3.02 -6.73
C THR A 944 44.29 3.66 -6.34
N SER A 945 45.40 3.01 -6.65
CA SER A 945 46.75 3.57 -6.53
C SER A 945 47.46 3.48 -7.87
N LEU A 946 48.32 4.45 -8.19
CA LEU A 946 49.03 4.53 -9.47
C LEU A 946 50.54 4.37 -9.26
N ALA A 947 51.15 3.51 -10.06
CA ALA A 947 52.59 3.39 -10.23
C ALA A 947 52.99 3.64 -11.69
N ILE A 948 54.21 4.14 -11.90
CA ILE A 948 54.84 4.37 -13.20
C ILE A 948 56.18 3.63 -13.23
N ASP A 949 56.42 2.86 -14.30
CA ASP A 949 57.68 2.16 -14.55
C ASP A 949 58.27 2.57 -15.90
N PRO A 950 59.50 3.12 -15.94
CA PRO A 950 60.35 3.50 -14.80
C PRO A 950 59.82 4.70 -14.01
N GLU A 951 60.10 4.74 -12.70
CA GLU A 951 59.64 5.77 -11.74
C GLU A 951 60.06 7.20 -12.12
N LEU A 952 61.23 7.34 -12.76
CA LEU A 952 61.76 8.58 -13.32
C LEU A 952 62.16 8.35 -14.78
N PRO A 953 61.24 8.52 -15.75
CA PRO A 953 61.54 8.30 -17.16
C PRO A 953 62.40 9.41 -17.74
N ALA A 954 63.20 9.09 -18.76
CA ALA A 954 63.79 10.10 -19.63
C ALA A 954 62.74 10.71 -20.58
N ILE A 955 63.04 11.86 -21.17
CA ILE A 955 62.18 12.49 -22.20
C ILE A 955 61.99 11.49 -23.36
N ASN A 956 60.76 11.37 -23.85
CA ASN A 956 60.33 10.41 -24.88
C ASN A 956 60.59 8.92 -24.55
N GLN A 957 60.94 8.54 -23.31
CA GLN A 957 61.07 7.14 -22.92
C GLN A 957 59.69 6.50 -22.70
N PRO A 958 59.35 5.38 -23.36
CA PRO A 958 58.10 4.67 -23.11
C PRO A 958 58.00 4.22 -21.65
N VAL A 959 56.81 4.36 -21.07
CA VAL A 959 56.54 3.91 -19.69
C VAL A 959 55.29 3.05 -19.63
N THR A 960 55.20 2.24 -18.58
CA THR A 960 53.96 1.53 -18.21
C THR A 960 53.36 2.20 -16.98
N LEU A 961 52.13 2.67 -17.11
CA LEU A 961 51.29 3.11 -16.00
C LEU A 961 50.52 1.89 -15.49
N THR A 962 50.62 1.58 -14.20
CA THR A 962 49.87 0.49 -13.57
C THR A 962 49.04 1.04 -12.43
N ALA A 963 47.72 0.96 -12.60
CA ALA A 963 46.77 1.21 -11.54
C ALA A 963 46.49 -0.09 -10.78
N THR A 964 46.63 -0.09 -9.46
CA THR A 964 46.21 -1.19 -8.59
C THR A 964 44.91 -0.78 -7.92
N VAL A 965 43.85 -1.55 -8.16
CA VAL A 965 42.51 -1.38 -7.61
C VAL A 965 42.31 -2.42 -6.50
N THR A 966 41.86 -1.97 -5.34
CA THR A 966 41.47 -2.82 -4.22
C THR A 966 39.99 -2.60 -3.89
N GLY A 967 39.32 -3.61 -3.35
CA GLY A 967 37.88 -3.56 -3.05
C GLY A 967 36.94 -3.88 -4.23
N GLY A 968 37.47 -4.03 -5.45
CA GLY A 968 36.69 -4.44 -6.62
C GLY A 968 37.55 -5.14 -7.66
N ASP A 969 36.97 -6.14 -8.32
CA ASP A 969 37.62 -7.09 -9.23
C ASP A 969 37.17 -6.95 -10.70
N GLY A 970 36.61 -5.79 -11.06
CA GLY A 970 36.28 -5.43 -12.44
C GLY A 970 36.10 -3.93 -12.65
N GLY A 971 35.92 -3.52 -13.91
CA GLY A 971 35.73 -2.12 -14.31
C GLY A 971 36.77 -1.64 -15.33
N THR A 972 36.85 -0.32 -15.51
CA THR A 972 37.81 0.31 -16.43
C THR A 972 38.44 1.53 -15.76
N VAL A 973 39.77 1.56 -15.74
CA VAL A 973 40.57 2.67 -15.24
C VAL A 973 40.98 3.56 -16.41
N THR A 974 40.79 4.87 -16.26
CA THR A 974 41.27 5.89 -17.20
C THR A 974 42.48 6.60 -16.60
N PHE A 975 43.54 6.73 -17.39
CA PHE A 975 44.79 7.40 -17.04
C PHE A 975 44.83 8.78 -17.71
N ALA A 976 45.23 9.80 -16.97
CA ALA A 976 45.36 11.17 -17.46
C ALA A 976 46.63 11.85 -16.94
N ASP A 977 47.08 12.86 -17.68
CA ASP A 977 48.16 13.80 -17.34
C ASP A 977 47.54 15.21 -17.29
N GLY A 978 47.29 15.72 -16.08
CA GLY A 978 46.36 16.83 -15.87
C GLY A 978 44.99 16.54 -16.50
N ASP A 979 44.45 17.49 -17.29
CA ASP A 979 43.20 17.33 -18.02
C ASP A 979 43.30 16.41 -19.26
N THR A 980 44.51 15.93 -19.62
CA THR A 980 44.74 15.18 -20.86
C THR A 980 44.64 13.67 -20.64
N VAL A 981 43.56 13.05 -21.11
CA VAL A 981 43.42 11.58 -21.08
C VAL A 981 44.48 10.91 -21.97
N LEU A 982 45.27 10.02 -21.37
CA LEU A 982 46.30 9.21 -22.05
C LEU A 982 45.74 7.91 -22.62
N GLY A 983 44.71 7.35 -21.98
CA GLY A 983 44.04 6.13 -22.40
C GLY A 983 43.31 5.45 -21.24
N SER A 984 42.71 4.28 -21.50
CA SER A 984 41.99 3.49 -20.49
C SER A 984 42.33 2.01 -20.63
N SER A 985 42.22 1.26 -19.53
CA SER A 985 42.46 -0.18 -19.47
C SER A 985 41.48 -0.86 -18.51
N VAL A 986 41.11 -2.11 -18.79
CA VAL A 986 40.23 -2.90 -17.91
C VAL A 986 40.98 -3.37 -16.66
N VAL A 987 40.26 -3.57 -15.55
CA VAL A 987 40.81 -4.17 -14.34
C VAL A 987 40.76 -5.69 -14.48
N GLU A 988 41.91 -6.35 -14.45
CA GLU A 988 42.05 -7.81 -14.39
C GLU A 988 42.94 -8.17 -13.19
N GLY A 989 42.48 -9.07 -12.32
CA GLY A 989 43.25 -9.49 -11.14
C GLY A 989 43.57 -8.37 -10.14
N GLY A 990 42.78 -7.30 -10.11
CA GLY A 990 43.01 -6.11 -9.28
C GLY A 990 43.98 -5.08 -9.87
N THR A 991 44.42 -5.23 -11.13
CA THR A 991 45.28 -4.25 -11.79
C THR A 991 44.78 -3.86 -13.18
N ALA A 992 45.07 -2.63 -13.59
CA ALA A 992 44.89 -2.15 -14.95
C ALA A 992 46.20 -1.51 -15.40
N SER A 993 46.72 -1.87 -16.58
CA SER A 993 47.99 -1.34 -17.10
C SER A 993 47.81 -0.68 -18.46
N LEU A 994 48.46 0.47 -18.64
CA LEU A 994 48.50 1.25 -19.89
C LEU A 994 49.95 1.56 -20.25
N ALA A 995 50.39 1.10 -21.42
CA ALA A 995 51.67 1.53 -22.00
C ALA A 995 51.48 2.86 -22.74
N VAL A 996 52.33 3.85 -22.45
CA VAL A 996 52.32 5.16 -23.13
C VAL A 996 53.67 5.45 -23.80
N PRO A 997 53.73 6.22 -24.91
CA PRO A 997 54.96 6.39 -25.69
C PRO A 997 56.10 7.13 -25.00
N GLY A 998 55.82 7.78 -23.86
CA GLY A 998 56.75 8.60 -23.09
C GLY A 998 56.32 10.07 -23.03
N PHE A 999 56.92 10.80 -22.09
CA PHE A 999 56.54 12.18 -21.76
C PHE A 999 57.55 13.19 -22.32
N LYS A 1000 57.10 14.43 -22.54
CA LYS A 1000 57.93 15.52 -23.06
C LYS A 1000 58.64 16.26 -21.93
N ALA A 1001 59.49 17.24 -22.25
CA ALA A 1001 60.00 18.16 -21.24
C ALA A 1001 58.87 19.03 -20.68
N GLY A 1002 58.76 19.10 -19.36
CA GLY A 1002 57.64 19.74 -18.66
C GLY A 1002 57.38 19.13 -17.29
N SER A 1003 56.38 19.67 -16.59
CA SER A 1003 55.82 19.05 -15.39
C SER A 1003 54.61 18.20 -15.77
N HIS A 1004 54.57 16.97 -15.25
CA HIS A 1004 53.53 15.99 -15.48
C HIS A 1004 52.85 15.64 -14.17
N GLU A 1005 51.53 15.43 -14.21
CA GLU A 1005 50.70 15.13 -13.04
C GLU A 1005 49.74 13.99 -13.37
N LEU A 1006 50.18 12.76 -13.11
CA LEU A 1006 49.47 11.57 -13.56
C LEU A 1006 48.45 11.10 -12.54
N VAL A 1007 47.23 10.84 -13.00
CA VAL A 1007 46.15 10.24 -12.20
C VAL A 1007 45.53 9.04 -12.91
N ALA A 1008 45.11 8.05 -12.13
CA ALA A 1008 44.35 6.89 -12.59
C ALA A 1008 43.00 6.86 -11.89
N SER A 1009 41.91 6.76 -12.67
CA SER A 1009 40.54 6.87 -12.17
C SER A 1009 39.69 5.68 -12.62
N LEU A 1010 39.22 4.88 -11.67
CA LEU A 1010 38.23 3.82 -11.88
C LEU A 1010 36.83 4.43 -11.94
N ALA A 1011 36.08 4.13 -12.99
CA ALA A 1011 34.66 4.50 -13.07
C ALA A 1011 33.77 3.59 -12.18
N LYS A 1012 32.67 4.14 -11.65
CA LYS A 1012 31.62 3.38 -10.96
C LYS A 1012 31.16 2.20 -11.83
N THR A 1013 30.99 1.04 -11.21
CA THR A 1013 30.38 -0.15 -11.84
C THR A 1013 29.02 -0.46 -11.18
N ALA A 1014 28.38 -1.56 -11.58
CA ALA A 1014 27.15 -2.05 -10.93
C ALA A 1014 27.39 -2.67 -9.54
N THR A 1015 28.65 -2.84 -9.12
CA THR A 1015 29.01 -3.53 -7.86
C THR A 1015 30.06 -2.78 -7.03
N ALA A 1016 30.68 -1.73 -7.57
CA ALA A 1016 31.82 -1.05 -6.95
C ALA A 1016 31.80 0.46 -7.19
N GLN A 1017 32.19 1.21 -6.16
CA GLN A 1017 32.32 2.67 -6.20
C GLN A 1017 33.44 3.12 -7.15
N ALA A 1018 33.32 4.35 -7.68
CA ALA A 1018 34.41 5.01 -8.39
C ALA A 1018 35.55 5.38 -7.42
N SER A 1019 36.80 5.31 -7.87
CA SER A 1019 37.95 5.77 -7.08
C SER A 1019 39.05 6.34 -7.95
N GLN A 1020 39.90 7.19 -7.37
CA GLN A 1020 40.99 7.88 -8.06
C GLN A 1020 42.28 7.77 -7.25
N SER A 1021 43.40 7.60 -7.93
CA SER A 1021 44.73 7.62 -7.31
C SER A 1021 45.12 9.01 -6.83
N GLY A 1022 46.01 9.06 -5.83
CA GLY A 1022 46.85 10.25 -5.64
C GLY A 1022 47.62 10.57 -6.93
N ALA A 1023 47.92 11.84 -7.14
CA ALA A 1023 48.69 12.29 -8.29
C ALA A 1023 50.15 11.84 -8.19
N VAL A 1024 50.66 11.23 -9.26
CA VAL A 1024 52.09 10.92 -9.43
C VAL A 1024 52.71 12.05 -10.26
N SER A 1025 53.36 12.98 -9.58
CA SER A 1025 53.97 14.15 -10.21
C SER A 1025 55.47 13.97 -10.42
N PHE A 1026 55.96 14.31 -11.61
CA PHE A 1026 57.40 14.43 -11.91
C PHE A 1026 57.64 15.59 -12.89
N THR A 1027 58.89 16.00 -13.05
CA THR A 1027 59.26 17.06 -14.00
C THR A 1027 60.46 16.62 -14.80
N LEU A 1028 60.31 16.63 -16.13
CA LEU A 1028 61.36 16.30 -17.07
C LEU A 1028 62.01 17.60 -17.55
N THR A 1029 63.22 17.87 -17.07
CA THR A 1029 64.02 19.02 -17.50
C THR A 1029 64.84 18.69 -18.75
N LYS A 1030 64.86 19.58 -19.74
CA LYS A 1030 65.79 19.47 -20.86
C LYS A 1030 67.24 19.52 -20.39
N GLY A 1031 68.14 18.87 -21.14
CA GLY A 1031 69.58 18.95 -20.94
C GLY A 1031 70.12 20.36 -21.20
N ALA A 1032 71.20 20.75 -20.51
CA ALA A 1032 71.85 22.04 -20.74
C ALA A 1032 72.88 21.96 -21.87
N SER A 1033 72.88 22.93 -22.78
CA SER A 1033 73.88 23.06 -23.84
C SER A 1033 74.88 24.20 -23.59
N THR A 1034 76.09 24.04 -24.11
CA THR A 1034 77.10 25.12 -24.19
C THR A 1034 77.71 25.14 -25.58
N ILE A 1035 77.77 26.32 -26.20
CA ILE A 1035 78.33 26.50 -27.55
C ILE A 1035 79.73 27.11 -27.50
N ALA A 1036 80.63 26.56 -28.32
CA ALA A 1036 81.92 27.15 -28.66
C ALA A 1036 81.92 27.59 -30.12
N LEU A 1037 82.41 28.79 -30.40
CA LEU A 1037 82.59 29.35 -31.74
C LEU A 1037 84.09 29.55 -32.00
N VAL A 1038 84.61 28.98 -33.09
CA VAL A 1038 86.02 29.12 -33.50
C VAL A 1038 86.09 29.57 -34.95
N MET A 1039 86.77 30.68 -35.19
CA MET A 1039 87.07 31.19 -36.53
C MET A 1039 88.42 30.64 -37.01
N ALA A 1040 88.52 30.26 -38.29
CA ALA A 1040 89.75 29.69 -38.85
C ALA A 1040 90.91 30.70 -38.94
N SER A 1041 90.61 32.00 -38.83
CA SER A 1041 91.58 33.10 -38.69
C SER A 1041 90.91 34.28 -37.99
N ALA A 1042 91.66 35.04 -37.20
CA ALA A 1042 91.22 36.30 -36.60
C ALA A 1042 91.34 37.50 -37.56
N GLU A 1043 92.07 37.35 -38.66
CA GLU A 1043 92.23 38.38 -39.70
C GLU A 1043 92.01 37.78 -41.10
N SER A 1044 91.34 38.51 -41.99
CA SER A 1044 91.15 38.16 -43.40
C SER A 1044 91.37 39.37 -44.30
N THR A 1045 91.79 39.17 -45.55
CA THR A 1045 91.90 40.26 -46.53
C THR A 1045 90.59 40.39 -47.31
N PHE A 1046 90.10 41.62 -47.49
CA PHE A 1046 88.86 41.90 -48.25
C PHE A 1046 88.78 41.09 -49.55
N GLY A 1047 87.74 40.28 -49.70
CA GLY A 1047 87.53 39.38 -50.84
C GLY A 1047 87.93 37.91 -50.65
N ASP A 1048 88.57 37.53 -49.53
CA ASP A 1048 88.79 36.13 -49.17
C ASP A 1048 87.64 35.61 -48.27
N PRO A 1049 87.11 34.39 -48.50
CA PRO A 1049 86.05 33.82 -47.66
C PRO A 1049 86.58 33.47 -46.27
N LEU A 1050 85.82 33.83 -45.24
CA LEU A 1050 86.19 33.58 -43.85
C LEU A 1050 85.40 32.38 -43.30
N LYS A 1051 86.12 31.33 -42.90
CA LYS A 1051 85.50 30.07 -42.45
C LYS A 1051 85.49 29.98 -40.92
N GLY A 1052 84.46 29.34 -40.38
CA GLY A 1052 84.34 29.07 -38.95
C GLY A 1052 83.71 27.71 -38.67
N ALA A 1053 83.81 27.29 -37.42
CA ALA A 1053 83.17 26.11 -36.89
C ALA A 1053 82.51 26.42 -35.55
N VAL A 1054 81.43 25.71 -35.27
CA VAL A 1054 80.73 25.69 -33.99
C VAL A 1054 80.74 24.27 -33.45
N ALA A 1055 80.82 24.15 -32.13
CA ALA A 1055 80.65 22.89 -31.42
C ALA A 1055 79.72 23.15 -30.23
N VAL A 1056 78.69 22.33 -30.08
CA VAL A 1056 77.72 22.40 -28.99
C VAL A 1056 77.94 21.18 -28.10
N ALA A 1057 78.47 21.41 -26.90
CA ALA A 1057 78.54 20.37 -25.89
C ALA A 1057 77.18 20.26 -25.19
N GLY A 1058 76.65 19.04 -25.10
CA GLY A 1058 75.32 18.75 -24.56
C GLY A 1058 74.22 18.55 -25.60
N ALA A 1059 74.53 18.67 -26.90
CA ALA A 1059 73.64 18.30 -28.00
C ALA A 1059 74.43 17.54 -29.08
N ASP A 1060 73.89 16.44 -29.58
CA ASP A 1060 74.41 15.64 -30.69
C ASP A 1060 73.68 15.89 -32.02
N GLU A 1061 72.60 16.67 -32.02
CA GLU A 1061 71.91 17.16 -33.21
C GLU A 1061 71.27 18.56 -33.00
N GLY A 1062 70.66 19.12 -34.05
CA GLY A 1062 69.96 20.42 -34.02
C GLY A 1062 70.63 21.51 -34.87
N THR A 1063 70.20 22.76 -34.66
CA THR A 1063 70.66 23.93 -35.45
C THR A 1063 71.33 25.00 -34.62
N VAL A 1064 72.29 25.69 -35.24
CA VAL A 1064 72.99 26.85 -34.71
C VAL A 1064 72.76 28.03 -35.66
N THR A 1065 72.28 29.14 -35.13
CA THR A 1065 72.19 30.42 -35.84
C THR A 1065 73.49 31.21 -35.66
N VAL A 1066 74.25 31.41 -36.74
CA VAL A 1066 75.47 32.23 -36.79
C VAL A 1066 75.16 33.58 -37.43
N THR A 1067 75.51 34.70 -36.80
CA THR A 1067 75.25 36.05 -37.31
C THR A 1067 76.55 36.86 -37.44
N VAL A 1068 76.73 37.55 -38.56
CA VAL A 1068 77.79 38.57 -38.74
C VAL A 1068 77.21 39.82 -39.38
N ALA A 1069 77.56 41.00 -38.85
CA ALA A 1069 77.09 42.30 -39.36
C ALA A 1069 75.56 42.38 -39.59
N GLY A 1070 74.76 41.68 -38.77
CA GLY A 1070 73.30 41.62 -38.86
C GLY A 1070 72.74 40.64 -39.90
N THR A 1071 73.57 39.81 -40.55
CA THR A 1071 73.11 38.77 -41.49
C THR A 1071 73.23 37.38 -40.82
N PRO A 1072 72.12 36.64 -40.64
CA PRO A 1072 72.15 35.29 -40.09
C PRO A 1072 72.48 34.22 -41.15
N VAL A 1073 73.07 33.12 -40.69
CA VAL A 1073 73.45 31.91 -41.43
C VAL A 1073 73.12 30.72 -40.53
N THR A 1074 72.21 29.85 -40.96
CA THR A 1074 71.85 28.63 -40.23
C THR A 1074 72.87 27.53 -40.49
N VAL A 1075 73.28 26.82 -39.44
CA VAL A 1075 74.25 25.71 -39.48
C VAL A 1075 73.62 24.50 -38.78
N THR A 1076 73.44 23.40 -39.50
CA THR A 1076 73.05 22.12 -38.91
C THR A 1076 74.25 21.46 -38.24
N LEU A 1077 74.05 20.87 -37.06
CA LEU A 1077 75.06 20.04 -36.40
C LEU A 1077 75.10 18.64 -37.04
N ASP A 1078 76.27 18.01 -37.01
CA ASP A 1078 76.44 16.57 -37.20
C ASP A 1078 76.25 15.81 -35.88
N ALA A 1079 76.19 14.48 -35.96
CA ALA A 1079 76.05 13.53 -34.84
C ALA A 1079 77.20 13.56 -33.81
N GLN A 1080 78.08 14.55 -33.87
CA GLN A 1080 79.14 14.85 -32.90
C GLN A 1080 78.94 16.24 -32.26
N GLY A 1081 77.79 16.89 -32.50
CA GLY A 1081 77.47 18.22 -32.01
C GLY A 1081 78.26 19.34 -32.72
N THR A 1082 78.79 19.11 -33.94
CA THR A 1082 79.63 20.10 -34.62
C THR A 1082 79.06 20.60 -35.95
N GLY A 1083 79.30 21.86 -36.27
CA GLY A 1083 78.83 22.51 -37.49
C GLY A 1083 79.92 23.40 -38.11
N ARG A 1084 79.92 23.54 -39.44
CA ARG A 1084 80.90 24.38 -40.17
C ARG A 1084 80.20 25.35 -41.10
N PHE A 1085 80.73 26.56 -41.21
CA PHE A 1085 80.14 27.63 -42.02
C PHE A 1085 81.20 28.51 -42.70
N GLU A 1086 80.78 29.22 -43.74
CA GLU A 1086 81.60 30.21 -44.45
C GLU A 1086 80.85 31.55 -44.51
N LEU A 1087 81.52 32.63 -44.10
CA LEU A 1087 80.97 33.98 -44.12
C LEU A 1087 81.23 34.67 -45.47
N PRO A 1088 80.37 35.61 -45.89
CA PRO A 1088 80.47 36.25 -47.20
C PRO A 1088 81.81 36.96 -47.43
N ALA A 1089 82.48 36.65 -48.55
CA ALA A 1089 83.75 37.28 -48.95
C ALA A 1089 83.64 38.80 -49.22
N THR A 1090 82.42 39.35 -49.23
CA THR A 1090 82.10 40.78 -49.39
C THR A 1090 82.00 41.55 -48.07
N LEU A 1091 82.28 40.92 -46.92
CA LEU A 1091 82.38 41.60 -45.62
C LEU A 1091 83.27 42.86 -45.74
N LYS A 1092 82.74 44.00 -45.28
CA LYS A 1092 83.41 45.30 -45.41
C LYS A 1092 84.73 45.32 -44.62
N VAL A 1093 85.71 46.08 -45.07
CA VAL A 1093 86.94 46.31 -44.29
C VAL A 1093 86.61 46.96 -42.94
N GLY A 1094 87.10 46.39 -41.85
CA GLY A 1094 86.78 46.76 -40.47
C GLY A 1094 86.79 45.53 -39.53
N SER A 1095 86.58 45.78 -38.23
CA SER A 1095 86.33 44.71 -37.26
C SER A 1095 84.85 44.30 -37.31
N HIS A 1096 84.57 43.00 -37.24
CA HIS A 1096 83.22 42.44 -37.11
C HIS A 1096 83.21 41.44 -35.97
N THR A 1097 82.18 41.50 -35.14
CA THR A 1097 81.86 40.42 -34.21
C THR A 1097 80.97 39.41 -34.93
N VAL A 1098 81.41 38.15 -34.96
CA VAL A 1098 80.58 37.00 -35.34
C VAL A 1098 79.97 36.45 -34.06
N SER A 1099 78.66 36.22 -34.05
CA SER A 1099 77.96 35.54 -32.94
C SER A 1099 77.38 34.21 -33.40
N ALA A 1100 77.29 33.24 -32.49
CA ALA A 1100 76.65 31.95 -32.72
C ALA A 1100 75.86 31.51 -31.48
N ALA A 1101 74.65 31.00 -31.68
CA ALA A 1101 73.84 30.40 -30.62
C ALA A 1101 73.16 29.12 -31.14
N PHE A 1102 73.11 28.07 -30.33
CA PHE A 1102 72.34 26.87 -30.58
C PHE A 1102 70.87 27.13 -30.30
N ASP A 1103 70.00 26.77 -31.23
CA ASP A 1103 68.59 27.14 -31.21
C ASP A 1103 67.76 26.26 -30.23
N GLY A 1104 68.34 25.15 -29.74
CA GLY A 1104 67.69 24.18 -28.84
C GLY A 1104 66.99 23.03 -29.58
N THR A 1105 66.56 22.02 -28.83
CA THR A 1105 65.72 20.89 -29.31
C THR A 1105 64.57 20.62 -28.33
N ASP A 1106 63.77 19.58 -28.57
CA ASP A 1106 62.78 19.08 -27.61
C ASP A 1106 63.42 18.57 -26.30
N GLU A 1107 64.69 18.17 -26.35
CA GLU A 1107 65.40 17.45 -25.27
C GLU A 1107 66.54 18.27 -24.65
N VAL A 1108 67.03 19.31 -25.36
CA VAL A 1108 68.17 20.14 -24.93
C VAL A 1108 67.81 21.62 -25.07
N GLU A 1109 68.14 22.42 -24.05
CA GLU A 1109 67.93 23.87 -24.06
C GLU A 1109 68.77 24.59 -25.11
N ALA A 1110 68.27 25.74 -25.57
CA ALA A 1110 69.03 26.67 -26.40
C ALA A 1110 70.27 27.19 -25.64
N SER A 1111 71.39 27.37 -26.35
CA SER A 1111 72.63 27.81 -25.69
C SER A 1111 72.66 29.32 -25.49
N GLY A 1112 73.55 29.77 -24.60
CA GLY A 1112 74.03 31.16 -24.64
C GLY A 1112 74.73 31.48 -25.98
N THR A 1113 75.03 32.76 -26.22
CA THR A 1113 75.72 33.20 -27.44
C THR A 1113 77.24 33.19 -27.29
N ALA A 1114 77.95 32.44 -28.13
CA ALA A 1114 79.40 32.57 -28.28
C ALA A 1114 79.72 33.64 -29.32
N THR A 1115 80.79 34.41 -29.10
CA THR A 1115 81.24 35.47 -30.01
C THR A 1115 82.72 35.36 -30.36
N ALA A 1116 83.07 35.71 -31.59
CA ALA A 1116 84.45 35.81 -32.06
C ALA A 1116 84.62 37.08 -32.91
N ASP A 1117 85.61 37.91 -32.56
CA ASP A 1117 85.97 39.10 -33.33
C ASP A 1117 86.93 38.77 -34.46
N VAL A 1118 86.64 39.30 -35.65
CA VAL A 1118 87.42 39.09 -36.87
C VAL A 1118 87.62 40.40 -37.62
N THR A 1119 88.87 40.69 -38.00
CA THR A 1119 89.21 41.92 -38.72
C THR A 1119 89.37 41.64 -40.22
N VAL A 1120 88.63 42.37 -41.05
CA VAL A 1120 88.83 42.37 -42.51
C VAL A 1120 89.73 43.55 -42.88
N VAL A 1121 90.93 43.28 -43.41
CA VAL A 1121 91.91 44.30 -43.82
C VAL A 1121 91.85 44.61 -45.32
N LYS A 1122 92.39 45.79 -45.69
CA LYS A 1122 92.40 46.24 -47.10
C LYS A 1122 93.34 45.41 -47.95
N ARG A 1123 92.91 45.07 -49.17
CA ARG A 1123 93.75 44.33 -50.13
C ARG A 1123 94.81 45.23 -50.75
N ALA A 1124 96.00 44.67 -50.99
CA ALA A 1124 97.07 45.36 -51.71
C ALA A 1124 96.67 45.67 -53.15
N SER A 1125 96.93 46.90 -53.62
CA SER A 1125 96.77 47.27 -55.04
C SER A 1125 98.12 47.47 -55.74
N THR A 1126 98.08 47.46 -57.07
CA THR A 1126 99.22 47.75 -57.95
C THR A 1126 98.81 48.79 -58.99
N THR A 1127 99.63 49.82 -59.20
CA THR A 1127 99.37 50.89 -60.19
C THR A 1127 100.39 50.83 -61.32
N VAL A 1128 99.93 50.81 -62.57
CA VAL A 1128 100.76 50.82 -63.78
C VAL A 1128 100.53 52.12 -64.55
N THR A 1129 101.62 52.83 -64.90
CA THR A 1129 101.57 54.03 -65.75
C THR A 1129 102.09 53.74 -67.14
N ASN A 1130 101.33 54.16 -68.15
CA ASN A 1130 101.78 54.24 -69.53
C ASN A 1130 101.66 55.67 -70.06
N ALA A 1131 102.70 56.15 -70.73
CA ALA A 1131 102.72 57.45 -71.40
C ALA A 1131 103.31 57.31 -72.81
N THR A 1132 102.89 58.18 -73.73
CA THR A 1132 103.39 58.22 -75.12
C THR A 1132 104.92 58.40 -75.16
N SER A 1133 105.62 57.55 -75.91
CA SER A 1133 107.10 57.42 -75.85
C SER A 1133 107.90 58.63 -76.32
N SER A 1134 107.37 59.46 -77.22
CA SER A 1134 107.98 60.75 -77.58
C SER A 1134 106.95 61.79 -78.00
N VAL A 1135 107.29 63.06 -77.81
CA VAL A 1135 106.41 64.21 -78.06
C VAL A 1135 107.24 65.39 -78.60
N LYS A 1136 106.64 66.24 -79.46
CA LYS A 1136 107.25 67.52 -79.88
C LYS A 1136 107.21 68.52 -78.71
N ARG A 1137 108.21 69.40 -78.60
CA ARG A 1137 108.20 70.51 -77.61
C ARG A 1137 106.88 71.28 -77.60
N SER A 1138 106.38 71.64 -76.43
CA SER A 1138 105.09 72.34 -76.22
C SER A 1138 103.80 71.58 -76.63
N ALA A 1139 103.87 70.41 -77.26
CA ALA A 1139 102.69 69.62 -77.59
C ALA A 1139 102.16 68.84 -76.37
N THR A 1140 100.88 68.48 -76.39
CA THR A 1140 100.26 67.64 -75.37
C THR A 1140 100.50 66.16 -75.63
N TYR A 1141 100.61 65.39 -74.55
CA TYR A 1141 100.91 63.96 -74.56
C TYR A 1141 100.02 63.23 -73.54
N ARG A 1142 99.69 61.95 -73.81
CA ARG A 1142 98.75 61.18 -72.99
C ARG A 1142 99.47 60.36 -71.92
N VAL A 1143 98.85 60.26 -70.75
CA VAL A 1143 99.24 59.41 -69.62
C VAL A 1143 98.01 58.60 -69.20
N ARG A 1144 98.11 57.28 -69.24
CA ARG A 1144 97.14 56.32 -68.69
C ARG A 1144 97.69 55.74 -67.39
N ALA A 1145 96.85 55.62 -66.38
CA ALA A 1145 97.11 54.81 -65.20
C ALA A 1145 96.02 53.74 -65.07
N THR A 1146 96.41 52.53 -64.68
CA THR A 1146 95.51 51.41 -64.39
C THR A 1146 95.91 50.83 -63.03
N VAL A 1147 94.91 50.49 -62.22
CA VAL A 1147 95.03 49.99 -60.86
C VAL A 1147 94.32 48.65 -60.76
N SER A 1148 94.99 47.65 -60.18
CA SER A 1148 94.55 46.26 -60.07
C SER A 1148 94.89 45.70 -58.69
N PRO A 1149 94.26 44.62 -58.19
CA PRO A 1149 93.23 43.78 -58.83
C PRO A 1149 91.78 44.20 -58.49
N THR A 1150 90.83 43.74 -59.31
CA THR A 1150 89.40 43.65 -58.97
C THR A 1150 89.16 42.38 -58.16
N VAL A 1151 88.47 42.47 -57.01
CA VAL A 1151 88.22 41.29 -56.15
C VAL A 1151 86.80 41.31 -55.61
N ALA A 1152 86.15 40.15 -55.55
CA ALA A 1152 84.73 39.98 -55.18
C ALA A 1152 83.78 40.92 -55.96
N GLY A 1153 84.08 41.19 -57.23
CA GLY A 1153 83.32 42.10 -58.09
C GLY A 1153 83.54 43.60 -57.83
N VAL A 1154 84.44 43.98 -56.91
CA VAL A 1154 84.73 45.38 -56.56
C VAL A 1154 86.05 45.85 -57.17
N ASP A 1155 86.00 46.91 -57.96
CA ASP A 1155 87.16 47.58 -58.56
C ASP A 1155 87.81 48.59 -57.61
N PRO A 1156 89.14 48.81 -57.67
CA PRO A 1156 89.81 49.94 -57.03
C PRO A 1156 89.27 51.29 -57.53
N SER A 1157 88.78 52.10 -56.59
CA SER A 1157 88.06 53.36 -56.83
C SER A 1157 88.89 54.59 -56.40
N GLY A 1158 88.32 55.79 -56.30
CA GLY A 1158 89.06 56.94 -55.72
C GLY A 1158 89.98 57.68 -56.71
N SER A 1159 91.22 58.01 -56.32
CA SER A 1159 92.06 59.01 -57.02
C SER A 1159 93.50 58.58 -57.33
N VAL A 1160 93.97 58.95 -58.52
CA VAL A 1160 95.36 58.81 -58.96
C VAL A 1160 96.00 60.18 -59.19
N ARG A 1161 97.18 60.39 -58.59
CA ARG A 1161 98.01 61.59 -58.72
C ARG A 1161 99.11 61.37 -59.74
N VAL A 1162 99.16 62.18 -60.79
CA VAL A 1162 100.19 62.15 -61.84
C VAL A 1162 101.31 63.12 -61.49
N TYR A 1163 102.54 62.61 -61.50
CA TYR A 1163 103.77 63.36 -61.21
C TYR A 1163 104.69 63.36 -62.42
N VAL A 1164 105.32 64.50 -62.70
CA VAL A 1164 106.28 64.66 -63.81
C VAL A 1164 107.61 65.25 -63.34
N LYS A 1165 108.70 64.86 -63.97
CA LYS A 1165 110.05 65.35 -63.70
C LYS A 1165 110.66 65.82 -65.01
N ALA A 1166 110.78 67.14 -65.17
CA ALA A 1166 111.30 67.78 -66.39
C ALA A 1166 112.77 67.38 -66.65
N PRO A 1167 113.24 67.42 -67.92
CA PRO A 1167 114.63 67.13 -68.25
C PRO A 1167 115.59 68.00 -67.44
N GLY A 1168 116.55 67.37 -66.75
CA GLY A 1168 117.54 68.04 -65.89
C GLY A 1168 117.07 68.43 -64.48
N ALA A 1169 115.78 68.31 -64.15
CA ALA A 1169 115.30 68.59 -62.79
C ALA A 1169 115.76 67.54 -61.77
N LYS A 1170 115.89 67.90 -60.49
CA LYS A 1170 116.27 66.95 -59.41
C LYS A 1170 115.09 66.11 -58.89
N SER A 1171 113.89 66.67 -58.78
CA SER A 1171 112.69 66.03 -58.19
C SER A 1171 111.50 65.93 -59.16
N PHE A 1172 110.49 65.13 -58.80
CA PHE A 1172 109.20 65.12 -59.47
C PHE A 1172 108.29 66.22 -58.91
N THR A 1173 107.62 66.96 -59.78
CA THR A 1173 106.53 67.86 -59.44
C THR A 1173 105.17 67.17 -59.66
N TRP A 1174 104.19 67.51 -58.82
CA TRP A 1174 102.80 67.11 -59.07
C TRP A 1174 102.29 67.85 -60.31
N ALA A 1175 101.66 67.12 -61.23
CA ALA A 1175 101.14 67.68 -62.48
C ALA A 1175 99.61 67.78 -62.47
N LYS A 1176 98.92 66.74 -61.99
CA LYS A 1176 97.46 66.66 -61.96
C LYS A 1176 96.98 65.52 -61.07
N THR A 1177 95.83 65.65 -60.43
CA THR A 1177 95.08 64.54 -59.81
C THR A 1177 93.87 64.20 -60.69
N VAL A 1178 93.53 62.92 -60.83
CA VAL A 1178 92.41 62.45 -61.64
C VAL A 1178 91.72 61.28 -60.91
N ARG A 1179 90.39 61.21 -60.94
CA ARG A 1179 89.65 60.07 -60.36
C ARG A 1179 89.73 58.83 -61.26
N LEU A 1180 89.75 57.66 -60.63
CA LEU A 1180 89.59 56.36 -61.28
C LEU A 1180 88.12 56.10 -61.62
N SER A 1181 87.89 55.36 -62.70
CA SER A 1181 86.60 54.75 -63.05
C SER A 1181 86.90 53.40 -63.69
N GLY A 1182 86.32 52.32 -63.17
CA GLY A 1182 86.64 50.94 -63.62
C GLY A 1182 88.14 50.61 -63.54
N GLY A 1183 88.78 50.91 -62.40
CA GLY A 1183 90.22 50.69 -62.20
C GLY A 1183 91.18 51.43 -63.14
N THR A 1184 90.72 52.29 -64.05
CA THR A 1184 91.58 52.94 -65.06
C THR A 1184 91.29 54.43 -65.24
N VAL A 1185 92.29 55.21 -65.63
CA VAL A 1185 92.15 56.63 -65.95
C VAL A 1185 93.14 57.08 -67.04
N VAL A 1186 92.73 58.04 -67.87
CA VAL A 1186 93.60 58.68 -68.89
C VAL A 1186 93.53 60.19 -68.75
N THR A 1187 94.67 60.87 -68.82
CA THR A 1187 94.77 62.33 -68.85
C THR A 1187 95.84 62.79 -69.86
N THR A 1188 95.81 64.06 -70.23
CA THR A 1188 96.83 64.72 -71.05
C THR A 1188 97.64 65.73 -70.22
N LEU A 1189 98.93 65.84 -70.54
CA LEU A 1189 99.85 66.84 -69.97
C LEU A 1189 100.61 67.52 -71.13
N LYS A 1190 101.11 68.74 -70.92
CA LYS A 1190 101.84 69.51 -71.94
C LYS A 1190 103.35 69.34 -71.77
N ALA A 1191 104.07 69.07 -72.85
CA ALA A 1191 105.52 68.89 -72.82
C ALA A 1191 106.25 70.24 -72.67
N PRO A 1192 107.30 70.35 -71.82
CA PRO A 1192 108.09 71.57 -71.73
C PRO A 1192 108.84 71.89 -73.04
N ARG A 1193 109.32 73.14 -73.15
CA ARG A 1193 110.07 73.64 -74.33
C ARG A 1193 111.50 73.11 -74.42
N THR A 1194 112.04 72.62 -73.31
CA THR A 1194 113.40 72.07 -73.18
C THR A 1194 113.47 70.66 -73.78
N LYS A 1195 114.48 70.39 -74.62
CA LYS A 1195 114.72 69.06 -75.19
C LYS A 1195 115.25 68.10 -74.12
N GLY A 1196 114.88 66.82 -74.20
CA GLY A 1196 115.37 65.78 -73.28
C GLY A 1196 114.27 64.79 -72.86
N THR A 1197 114.55 63.93 -71.89
CA THR A 1197 113.57 62.94 -71.39
C THR A 1197 112.79 63.49 -70.21
N LEU A 1198 111.46 63.55 -70.35
CA LEU A 1198 110.51 63.88 -69.30
C LEU A 1198 110.05 62.59 -68.61
N SER A 1199 110.24 62.49 -67.30
CA SER A 1199 109.85 61.29 -66.55
C SER A 1199 108.46 61.45 -65.93
N VAL A 1200 107.59 60.44 -66.04
CA VAL A 1200 106.20 60.46 -65.59
C VAL A 1200 105.93 59.24 -64.70
N ARG A 1201 105.28 59.42 -63.56
CA ARG A 1201 104.74 58.32 -62.74
C ARG A 1201 103.39 58.68 -62.17
N THR A 1202 102.62 57.68 -61.73
CA THR A 1202 101.35 57.92 -61.04
C THR A 1202 101.28 57.20 -59.70
N VAL A 1203 100.54 57.80 -58.77
CA VAL A 1203 100.36 57.33 -57.40
C VAL A 1203 98.86 57.23 -57.14
N TYR A 1204 98.36 56.01 -56.99
CA TYR A 1204 97.03 55.75 -56.45
C TYR A 1204 97.06 55.92 -54.92
N VAL A 1205 96.09 56.66 -54.37
CA VAL A 1205 96.07 56.95 -52.92
C VAL A 1205 95.37 55.88 -52.06
N GLY A 1206 94.73 54.88 -52.66
CA GLY A 1206 93.90 53.91 -51.94
C GLY A 1206 92.44 54.37 -51.77
N ASP A 1207 91.60 53.45 -51.32
CA ASP A 1207 90.18 53.68 -51.02
C ASP A 1207 89.73 52.90 -49.76
N GLY A 1208 88.44 52.60 -49.62
CA GLY A 1208 87.90 51.83 -48.49
C GLY A 1208 88.32 50.36 -48.45
N SER A 1209 88.54 49.73 -49.61
CA SER A 1209 88.80 48.28 -49.73
C SER A 1209 90.25 47.96 -50.15
N PHE A 1210 90.94 48.90 -50.80
CA PHE A 1210 92.27 48.70 -51.37
C PHE A 1210 93.30 49.72 -50.84
N THR A 1211 94.53 49.26 -50.60
CA THR A 1211 95.64 50.14 -50.20
C THR A 1211 96.17 50.96 -51.38
N GLY A 1212 96.82 52.10 -51.12
CA GLY A 1212 97.44 52.93 -52.15
C GLY A 1212 98.70 52.32 -52.76
N SER A 1213 99.01 52.66 -54.01
CA SER A 1213 100.17 52.10 -54.73
C SER A 1213 100.80 53.11 -55.71
N THR A 1214 102.09 52.96 -55.99
CA THR A 1214 102.85 53.86 -56.88
C THR A 1214 103.39 53.10 -58.08
N SER A 1215 103.24 53.67 -59.27
CA SER A 1215 103.78 53.07 -60.49
C SER A 1215 105.29 53.28 -60.64
N ALA A 1216 105.90 52.39 -61.42
CA ALA A 1216 107.17 52.66 -62.06
C ALA A 1216 107.14 53.96 -62.88
N THR A 1217 108.33 54.54 -63.13
CA THR A 1217 108.48 55.77 -63.92
C THR A 1217 108.59 55.46 -65.41
N LYS A 1218 107.81 56.15 -66.24
CA LYS A 1218 107.88 56.10 -67.71
C LYS A 1218 108.56 57.35 -68.27
N GLY A 1219 109.60 57.15 -69.08
CA GLY A 1219 110.26 58.24 -69.82
C GLY A 1219 109.52 58.61 -71.11
N VAL A 1220 109.39 59.90 -71.37
CA VAL A 1220 108.81 60.51 -72.58
C VAL A 1220 109.87 61.38 -73.23
N ARG A 1221 110.37 61.01 -74.41
CA ARG A 1221 111.44 61.75 -75.10
C ARG A 1221 110.88 62.99 -75.81
N ILE A 1222 111.27 64.18 -75.39
CA ILE A 1222 110.92 65.45 -76.04
C ILE A 1222 111.88 65.69 -77.21
N ARG A 1223 111.33 65.80 -78.43
CA ARG A 1223 112.07 66.09 -79.67
C ARG A 1223 112.04 67.60 -79.96
#